data_AF-A0A9P5UUM2-F1
#
_entry.id   AF-A0A9P5UUM2-F1
#
_cell.length_a   1.000
_cell.length_b   1.000
_cell.length_c   1.000
_cell.angle_alpha   90.00
_cell.angle_beta   90.00
_cell.angle_gamma   90.00
#
_symmetry.space_group_name_H-M   'P 1'
#
loop_
_entity.id
_entity.type
_entity.pdbx_description
1 polymer ?
#
loop_
_entity_poly.entity_id
_entity_poly.type
_entity_poly.pdbx_seq_one_letter_code
_entity_poly.pdbx_strand_id
1 'polypeptide(L)'
;MDPLSQLPPECLHAIIEKLVLAGDSTSLARLLRTSKYLSSVTLPFLYSDPYNMSFHEQYRFGFNADTSGFYLTCMLLRLPAIVDTLPDLLKTALTASSSYIHYEDDPFFDLSEDDDEDDSDMDSSERYSDDSYDEDDIDPETPSSLDYLGQIRYLHFCKWQIELERIWPENGRIRGQTSFKRYIRDNVTEQTHSSFFKTDLREHYNDLLYQQALWALANPILEQLQSFHIPIYDVSRYLTVIKRLPKLEKIRFVMWELFDYPASVGTPSSPSFAQAAAAYKQQLLRSIVDFIKEHARLFPGRLRKVDLFGEKSVLADDGFWQGTPEGCQEAIQFELYDILPPLTVCGVLKNEELEQCLAHPLLANFGQVEEVIMGPPPARWLEEAQRSQELLQRCQSLKSLHMADLPAGYFKWAVKEKRHMDEAYRINSITADNTHGRQGPQEQVSHRSTFPTKRLPPLKSITIADGSLKFTDDLQDVVFSFSGTLQRLSVLATAKEPKVSPRHMVYGRGWIHLPALTALYLDAGHDRLVVDRDLFKLCPSIKTITLTDETTQYRCQDIVSCSPALLANLDKLYLSGWPALTFHPVTLHSTPQLTDLRIAMHRLPTHRHFIPPVDEMDRSFDYLDEPSSEPAPTITRPFWSWNWHLPHLQALYCT
;
A
#
# COMPACT_ATOMS: atom_id res chain seq x y z
N MET A 1 39.13 -22.17 10.55
CA MET A 1 38.58 -21.48 9.37
C MET A 1 37.06 -21.48 9.49
N ASP A 2 36.41 -20.35 9.24
CA ASP A 2 34.95 -20.24 9.23
C ASP A 2 34.36 -21.22 8.20
N PRO A 3 33.47 -22.16 8.58
CA PRO A 3 32.85 -23.08 7.63
C PRO A 3 32.14 -22.37 6.47
N LEU A 4 31.62 -21.16 6.71
CA LEU A 4 30.93 -20.37 5.68
C LEU A 4 31.89 -19.85 4.61
N SER A 5 33.16 -19.60 4.93
CA SER A 5 34.15 -19.15 3.94
C SER A 5 34.66 -20.28 3.05
N GLN A 6 34.31 -21.53 3.35
CA GLN A 6 34.61 -22.70 2.52
C GLN A 6 33.50 -23.02 1.50
N LEU A 7 32.35 -22.35 1.59
CA LEU A 7 31.24 -22.55 0.66
C LEU A 7 31.59 -22.00 -0.73
N PRO A 8 31.14 -22.65 -1.82
CA PRO A 8 31.18 -22.07 -3.15
C PRO A 8 30.48 -20.70 -3.16
N PRO A 9 30.99 -19.70 -3.92
CA PRO A 9 30.44 -18.36 -3.95
C PRO A 9 28.96 -18.34 -4.38
N GLU A 10 28.53 -19.26 -5.24
CA GLU A 10 27.14 -19.40 -5.69
C GLU A 10 26.20 -19.80 -4.54
N CYS A 11 26.65 -20.70 -3.66
CA CYS A 11 25.89 -21.11 -2.48
C CYS A 11 25.77 -19.94 -1.50
N LEU A 12 26.86 -19.21 -1.28
CA LEU A 12 26.87 -18.06 -0.40
C LEU A 12 25.96 -16.93 -0.93
N HIS A 13 26.00 -16.64 -2.24
CA HIS A 13 25.09 -15.70 -2.88
C HIS A 13 23.63 -16.12 -2.69
N ALA A 14 23.29 -17.40 -2.90
CA ALA A 14 21.93 -17.88 -2.71
C ALA A 14 21.46 -17.76 -1.25
N ILE A 15 22.34 -17.99 -0.28
CA ILE A 15 22.04 -17.78 1.15
C ILE A 15 21.77 -16.30 1.42
N ILE A 16 22.66 -15.41 0.97
CA ILE A 16 22.53 -13.96 1.18
C ILE A 16 21.25 -13.44 0.51
N GLU A 17 20.96 -13.86 -0.73
CA GLU A 17 19.74 -13.51 -1.45
C GLU A 17 18.49 -13.95 -0.67
N LYS A 18 18.49 -15.14 -0.08
CA LYS A 18 17.39 -15.60 0.79
C LYS A 18 17.25 -14.75 2.06
N LEU A 19 18.36 -14.32 2.68
CA LEU A 19 18.33 -13.43 3.84
C LEU A 19 17.77 -12.06 3.47
N VAL A 20 18.17 -11.49 2.32
CA VAL A 20 17.63 -10.22 1.80
C VAL A 20 16.13 -10.34 1.52
N LEU A 21 15.70 -11.41 0.84
CA LEU A 21 14.28 -11.66 0.56
C LEU A 21 13.46 -11.87 1.84
N ALA A 22 14.06 -12.39 2.90
CA ALA A 22 13.44 -12.55 4.21
C ALA A 22 13.46 -11.26 5.06
N GLY A 23 14.18 -10.22 4.64
CA GLY A 23 14.38 -9.00 5.43
C GLY A 23 15.26 -9.20 6.68
N ASP A 24 16.09 -10.25 6.72
CA ASP A 24 16.96 -10.55 7.87
C ASP A 24 18.27 -9.75 7.82
N SER A 25 18.17 -8.44 8.03
CA SER A 25 19.33 -7.55 8.04
C SER A 25 20.27 -7.80 9.22
N THR A 26 19.78 -8.37 10.32
CA THR A 26 20.61 -8.76 11.48
C THR A 26 21.62 -9.83 11.09
N SER A 27 21.19 -10.88 10.40
CA SER A 27 22.11 -11.92 9.91
C SER A 27 23.10 -11.37 8.87
N LEU A 28 22.64 -10.49 7.97
CA LEU A 28 23.52 -9.82 6.99
C LEU A 28 24.58 -8.95 7.68
N ALA A 29 24.21 -8.18 8.71
CA ALA A 29 25.15 -7.37 9.48
C ALA A 29 26.19 -8.22 10.24
N ARG A 30 25.80 -9.41 10.73
CA ARG A 30 26.73 -10.36 11.34
C ARG A 30 27.71 -10.91 10.31
N LEU A 31 27.27 -11.25 9.09
CA LEU A 31 28.15 -11.73 8.01
C LEU A 31 29.21 -10.71 7.61
N LEU A 32 28.92 -9.41 7.70
CA LEU A 32 29.93 -8.37 7.47
C LEU A 32 31.09 -8.38 8.48
N ARG A 33 30.85 -8.92 9.69
CA ARG A 33 31.81 -8.92 10.81
C ARG A 33 32.62 -10.22 10.94
N THR A 34 32.26 -11.28 10.23
CA THR A 34 32.88 -12.61 10.42
C THR A 34 34.20 -12.77 9.65
N SER A 35 34.26 -12.37 8.37
CA SER A 35 35.50 -12.44 7.59
C SER A 35 35.50 -11.44 6.44
N LYS A 36 36.70 -11.06 5.96
CA LYS A 36 36.87 -10.15 4.81
C LYS A 36 36.19 -10.67 3.54
N TYR A 37 36.25 -11.98 3.30
CA TYR A 37 35.59 -12.61 2.15
C TYR A 37 34.07 -12.49 2.25
N LEU A 38 33.49 -12.91 3.39
CA LEU A 38 32.04 -12.80 3.61
C LEU A 38 31.57 -11.35 3.53
N SER A 39 32.32 -10.43 4.13
CA SER A 39 32.07 -9.00 4.03
C SER A 39 32.01 -8.53 2.57
N SER A 40 33.02 -8.86 1.76
CA SER A 40 33.06 -8.48 0.33
C SER A 40 31.90 -9.04 -0.50
N VAL A 41 31.39 -10.22 -0.15
CA VAL A 41 30.28 -10.88 -0.85
C VAL A 41 28.92 -10.36 -0.37
N THR A 42 28.80 -9.98 0.90
CA THR A 42 27.56 -9.46 1.50
C THR A 42 27.34 -7.98 1.20
N LEU A 43 28.41 -7.18 1.09
CA LEU A 43 28.33 -5.72 0.90
C LEU A 43 27.47 -5.27 -0.29
N PRO A 44 27.56 -5.89 -1.49
CA PRO A 44 26.72 -5.53 -2.63
C PRO A 44 25.22 -5.69 -2.38
N PHE A 45 24.83 -6.60 -1.50
CA PHE A 45 23.42 -6.85 -1.18
C PHE A 45 22.90 -5.88 -0.10
N LEU A 46 23.73 -5.55 0.89
CA LEU A 46 23.33 -4.64 1.96
C LEU A 46 23.35 -3.18 1.49
N TYR A 47 24.37 -2.79 0.72
CA TYR A 47 24.57 -1.42 0.27
C TYR A 47 24.03 -1.15 -1.14
N SER A 48 23.35 -2.12 -1.78
CA SER A 48 22.65 -1.82 -3.04
C SER A 48 21.58 -0.76 -2.84
N ASP A 49 20.87 -0.79 -1.71
CA ASP A 49 19.83 0.17 -1.32
C ASP A 49 20.02 0.57 0.15
N PRO A 50 21.01 1.42 0.47
CA PRO A 50 21.41 1.67 1.85
C PRO A 50 20.35 2.50 2.63
N TYR A 51 19.36 3.05 1.94
CA TYR A 51 18.28 3.87 2.50
C TYR A 51 16.95 3.12 2.65
N ASN A 52 16.95 1.80 2.46
CA ASN A 52 15.77 0.98 2.66
C ASN A 52 15.27 1.05 4.12
N MET A 53 14.04 1.53 4.34
CA MET A 53 13.50 1.74 5.69
C MET A 53 13.48 0.47 6.54
N SER A 54 13.24 -0.70 5.95
CA SER A 54 13.23 -1.97 6.69
C SER A 54 14.57 -2.29 7.37
N PHE A 55 15.68 -1.79 6.80
CA PHE A 55 17.00 -1.89 7.42
C PHE A 55 17.13 -1.01 8.67
N HIS A 56 16.53 0.19 8.63
CA HIS A 56 16.62 1.18 9.70
C HIS A 56 15.59 0.96 10.81
N GLU A 57 14.43 0.36 10.52
CA GLU A 57 13.37 0.10 11.49
C GLU A 57 13.72 -0.96 12.56
N GLN A 58 14.71 -1.82 12.31
CA GLN A 58 15.09 -2.87 13.27
C GLN A 58 15.82 -2.34 14.52
N TYR A 59 16.27 -1.08 14.50
CA TYR A 59 16.98 -0.43 15.60
C TYR A 59 16.05 0.31 16.60
N ARG A 60 14.74 0.02 16.58
CA ARG A 60 13.68 0.64 17.41
C ARG A 60 13.85 0.49 18.94
N PHE A 61 14.90 -0.15 19.43
CA PHE A 61 15.29 -0.09 20.85
C PHE A 61 16.08 1.20 21.13
N GLY A 62 15.39 2.34 21.10
CA GLY A 62 15.91 3.64 21.55
C GLY A 62 16.41 4.61 20.47
N PHE A 63 16.64 4.16 19.24
CA PHE A 63 17.02 5.04 18.12
C PHE A 63 15.88 5.18 17.11
N ASN A 64 15.49 6.44 16.82
CA ASN A 64 14.56 6.72 15.72
C ASN A 64 15.22 6.32 14.39
N ALA A 65 14.49 5.62 13.50
CA ALA A 65 14.97 5.23 12.16
C ALA A 65 15.52 6.42 11.35
N ASP A 66 15.06 7.62 11.68
CA ASP A 66 15.52 8.88 11.11
C ASP A 66 17.02 9.12 11.36
N THR A 67 17.49 8.70 12.54
CA THR A 67 18.85 8.91 13.02
C THR A 67 19.88 8.04 12.29
N SER A 68 19.56 6.79 11.99
CA SER A 68 20.49 5.89 11.31
C SER A 68 20.69 6.28 9.84
N GLY A 69 19.61 6.68 9.16
CA GLY A 69 19.70 7.23 7.80
C GLY A 69 20.53 8.52 7.74
N PHE A 70 20.41 9.38 8.75
CA PHE A 70 21.26 10.57 8.90
C PHE A 70 22.75 10.23 9.06
N TYR A 71 23.11 9.34 9.99
CA TYR A 71 24.51 8.97 10.21
C TYR A 71 25.14 8.30 8.99
N LEU A 72 24.40 7.41 8.33
CA LEU A 72 24.83 6.80 7.06
C LEU A 72 25.14 7.88 6.02
N THR A 73 24.27 8.88 5.88
CA THR A 73 24.48 9.98 4.94
C THR A 73 25.73 10.78 5.28
N CYS A 74 25.92 11.14 6.56
CA CYS A 74 27.13 11.83 7.00
C CYS A 74 28.40 11.00 6.75
N MET A 75 28.35 9.69 6.99
CA MET A 75 29.47 8.77 6.73
C MET A 75 29.81 8.73 5.24
N LEU A 76 28.81 8.56 4.36
CA LEU A 76 29.02 8.52 2.92
C LEU A 76 29.56 9.85 2.39
N LEU A 77 29.04 10.99 2.84
CA LEU A 77 29.54 12.30 2.44
C LEU A 77 30.98 12.59 2.91
N ARG A 78 31.46 11.90 3.95
CA ARG A 78 32.84 12.02 4.46
C ARG A 78 33.83 11.09 3.77
N LEU A 79 33.40 10.26 2.81
CA LEU A 79 34.32 9.42 2.04
C LEU A 79 35.30 10.30 1.25
N PRO A 80 36.61 9.96 1.21
CA PRO A 80 37.62 10.79 0.52
C PRO A 80 37.26 11.13 -0.93
N ALA A 81 36.66 10.17 -1.65
CA ALA A 81 36.21 10.35 -3.03
C ALA A 81 35.15 11.47 -3.21
N ILE A 82 34.39 11.78 -2.16
CA ILE A 82 33.34 12.81 -2.18
C ILE A 82 33.85 14.13 -1.61
N VAL A 83 34.64 14.09 -0.52
CA VAL A 83 35.03 15.27 0.27
C VAL A 83 35.63 16.39 -0.59
N ASP A 84 36.46 16.04 -1.57
CA ASP A 84 37.10 17.01 -2.47
C ASP A 84 36.10 17.72 -3.39
N THR A 85 35.00 17.05 -3.71
CA THR A 85 33.93 17.55 -4.60
C THR A 85 32.77 18.19 -3.85
N LEU A 86 32.76 18.14 -2.50
CA LEU A 86 31.66 18.69 -1.72
C LEU A 86 31.55 20.22 -1.90
N PRO A 87 30.35 20.74 -2.19
CA PRO A 87 30.05 22.16 -2.10
C PRO A 87 30.37 22.73 -0.72
N ASP A 88 30.82 23.98 -0.66
CA ASP A 88 31.16 24.68 0.59
C ASP A 88 30.03 24.66 1.62
N LEU A 89 28.78 24.69 1.14
CA LEU A 89 27.57 24.60 1.96
C LEU A 89 27.53 23.28 2.75
N LEU A 90 27.80 22.15 2.10
CA LEU A 90 27.86 20.84 2.75
C LEU A 90 29.09 20.69 3.64
N LYS A 91 30.26 21.18 3.20
CA LYS A 91 31.49 21.17 4.02
C LYS A 91 31.25 21.89 5.35
N THR A 92 30.59 23.05 5.31
CA THR A 92 30.24 23.83 6.50
C THR A 92 29.22 23.10 7.38
N ALA A 93 28.22 22.44 6.77
CA ALA A 93 27.22 21.67 7.52
C ALA A 93 27.86 20.45 8.22
N LEU A 94 28.67 19.66 7.52
CA LEU A 94 29.30 18.44 8.04
C LEU A 94 30.34 18.70 9.12
N THR A 95 31.04 19.83 9.05
CA THR A 95 32.00 20.26 10.09
C THR A 95 31.27 20.70 11.36
N ALA A 96 30.13 21.38 11.23
CA ALA A 96 29.29 21.74 12.37
C ALA A 96 28.67 20.50 13.06
N SER A 97 28.29 19.46 12.32
CA SER A 97 27.79 18.20 12.91
C SER A 97 28.85 17.49 13.75
N SER A 98 30.13 17.58 13.38
CA SER A 98 31.22 16.89 14.10
C SER A 98 31.41 17.41 15.52
N SER A 99 31.10 18.68 15.79
CA SER A 99 31.18 19.25 17.14
C SER A 99 30.03 18.83 18.06
N TYR A 100 28.93 18.31 17.51
CA TYR A 100 27.74 17.95 18.28
C TYR A 100 27.76 16.49 18.76
N ILE A 101 28.48 15.61 18.07
CA ILE A 101 28.61 14.18 18.43
C ILE A 101 29.42 13.98 19.74
N HIS A 102 30.00 15.05 20.29
CA HIS A 102 30.73 15.03 21.57
C HIS A 102 29.88 15.39 22.80
N TYR A 103 28.55 15.48 22.68
CA TYR A 103 27.67 15.69 23.83
C TYR A 103 26.99 14.38 24.28
N GLU A 104 27.37 13.95 25.49
CA GLU A 104 26.67 13.06 26.44
C GLU A 104 26.81 11.54 26.13
N ASP A 105 27.51 10.70 26.93
CA ASP A 105 27.43 10.57 28.39
C ASP A 105 26.03 10.95 28.88
N ASP A 106 25.05 10.32 28.26
CA ASP A 106 23.63 10.44 28.55
C ASP A 106 23.41 9.94 30.00
N PRO A 107 23.17 10.83 30.99
CA PRO A 107 22.98 10.42 32.39
C PRO A 107 21.64 9.68 32.60
N PHE A 108 20.83 9.53 31.55
CA PHE A 108 19.49 8.97 31.62
C PHE A 108 19.42 7.43 31.64
N PHE A 109 20.57 6.75 31.59
CA PHE A 109 20.68 5.30 31.76
C PHE A 109 21.32 4.88 33.10
N ASP A 110 21.24 5.72 34.13
CA ASP A 110 21.49 5.26 35.50
C ASP A 110 20.23 4.59 36.06
N LEU A 111 19.97 3.35 35.60
CA LEU A 111 19.03 2.42 36.22
C LEU A 111 19.75 1.58 37.28
N SER A 112 20.39 2.23 38.26
CA SER A 112 20.67 1.60 39.55
C SER A 112 19.73 2.18 40.62
N GLU A 113 18.43 1.87 40.49
CA GLU A 113 17.62 1.60 41.68
C GLU A 113 17.89 0.14 42.04
N ASP A 114 18.71 -0.06 43.07
CA ASP A 114 18.51 -1.00 44.19
C ASP A 114 19.86 -1.31 44.87
N ASP A 115 19.97 -0.82 46.12
CA ASP A 115 20.38 -1.56 47.31
C ASP A 115 21.70 -2.35 47.29
N ASP A 116 22.71 -1.83 47.99
CA ASP A 116 22.98 -2.23 49.38
C ASP A 116 24.30 -1.60 49.87
N GLU A 117 24.17 -0.79 50.92
CA GLU A 117 25.28 -0.39 51.78
C GLU A 117 25.80 -1.65 52.50
N ASP A 118 26.93 -2.20 52.04
CA ASP A 118 27.72 -3.12 52.87
C ASP A 118 29.19 -2.68 52.91
N ASP A 119 29.52 -2.10 54.06
CA ASP A 119 30.87 -1.75 54.49
C ASP A 119 31.77 -2.99 54.44
N SER A 120 32.76 -2.98 53.54
CA SER A 120 33.98 -3.74 53.80
C SER A 120 35.21 -3.05 53.22
N ASP A 121 35.99 -2.51 54.16
CA ASP A 121 37.40 -2.20 54.00
C ASP A 121 38.13 -3.38 53.31
N MET A 122 38.53 -3.18 52.06
CA MET A 122 39.57 -4.01 51.44
C MET A 122 40.61 -3.13 50.75
N ASP A 123 41.54 -2.70 51.60
CA ASP A 123 42.91 -2.34 51.27
C ASP A 123 43.59 -3.54 50.59
N SER A 124 43.83 -3.47 49.28
CA SER A 124 44.97 -4.16 48.65
C SER A 124 45.30 -3.53 47.31
N SER A 125 46.46 -2.88 47.30
CA SER A 125 47.25 -2.55 46.13
C SER A 125 47.43 -3.74 45.17
N GLU A 126 46.79 -3.72 44.01
CA GLU A 126 47.29 -4.40 42.82
C GLU A 126 47.44 -3.38 41.69
N ARG A 127 48.69 -2.94 41.54
CA ARG A 127 49.18 -2.22 40.37
C ARG A 127 48.96 -3.12 39.17
N TYR A 128 47.96 -2.80 38.34
CA TYR A 128 47.94 -3.29 36.97
C TYR A 128 49.19 -2.73 36.28
N SER A 129 50.06 -3.67 35.95
CA SER A 129 51.19 -3.48 35.06
C SER A 129 50.68 -2.90 33.74
N ASP A 130 51.26 -1.75 33.43
CA ASP A 130 51.35 -1.11 32.14
C ASP A 130 51.78 -2.13 31.08
N ASP A 131 50.81 -2.85 30.52
CA ASP A 131 50.97 -3.60 29.27
C ASP A 131 51.01 -2.56 28.15
N SER A 132 52.21 -2.01 27.93
CA SER A 132 52.56 -1.33 26.70
C SER A 132 52.38 -2.35 25.57
N TYR A 133 51.20 -2.35 24.95
CA TYR A 133 51.04 -2.94 23.64
C TYR A 133 52.01 -2.22 22.73
N ASP A 134 53.11 -2.91 22.38
CA ASP A 134 53.97 -2.52 21.28
C ASP A 134 53.04 -2.27 20.09
N GLU A 135 52.98 -1.01 19.65
CA GLU A 135 52.44 -0.62 18.36
C GLU A 135 53.37 -1.22 17.30
N ASP A 136 53.29 -2.54 17.14
CA ASP A 136 53.91 -3.27 16.04
C ASP A 136 53.47 -2.58 14.76
N ASP A 137 54.46 -2.11 14.01
CA ASP A 137 54.40 -1.51 12.68
C ASP A 137 53.33 -2.20 11.81
N ILE A 138 52.09 -1.71 11.88
CA ILE A 138 51.04 -2.04 10.92
C ILE A 138 51.45 -1.32 9.65
N ASP A 139 52.09 -2.09 8.77
CA ASP A 139 52.44 -1.73 7.41
C ASP A 139 51.27 -0.94 6.78
N PRO A 140 51.39 0.38 6.54
CA PRO A 140 50.29 1.23 6.05
C PRO A 140 49.92 0.91 4.59
N GLU A 141 50.58 -0.06 3.98
CA GLU A 141 50.35 -0.46 2.60
C GLU A 141 49.14 -1.39 2.48
N THR A 142 48.01 -0.71 2.26
CA THR A 142 46.76 -1.16 1.63
C THR A 142 45.69 -1.77 2.52
N PRO A 143 45.02 -0.96 3.36
CA PRO A 143 43.60 -1.20 3.58
C PRO A 143 42.94 -1.14 2.20
N SER A 144 42.52 -2.29 1.67
CA SER A 144 41.60 -2.37 0.54
C SER A 144 40.31 -1.67 0.97
N SER A 145 40.28 -0.35 0.81
CA SER A 145 39.16 0.49 1.18
C SER A 145 37.94 -0.04 0.42
N LEU A 146 36.98 -0.57 1.16
CA LEU A 146 35.74 -1.06 0.58
C LEU A 146 35.07 0.11 -0.11
N ASP A 147 34.84 0.00 -1.42
CA ASP A 147 34.14 1.02 -2.18
C ASP A 147 32.63 0.89 -1.92
N TYR A 148 32.18 1.51 -0.83
CA TYR A 148 30.78 1.55 -0.44
C TYR A 148 29.92 2.22 -1.51
N LEU A 149 30.41 3.31 -2.12
CA LEU A 149 29.68 4.01 -3.19
C LEU A 149 29.51 3.11 -4.40
N GLY A 150 30.55 2.37 -4.79
CA GLY A 150 30.53 1.39 -5.86
C GLY A 150 29.50 0.27 -5.70
N GLN A 151 28.93 0.07 -4.51
CA GLN A 151 27.86 -0.91 -4.28
C GLN A 151 26.45 -0.35 -4.45
N ILE A 152 26.26 0.97 -4.36
CA ILE A 152 24.93 1.59 -4.43
C ILE A 152 24.33 1.42 -5.83
N ARG A 153 23.13 0.85 -5.90
CA ARG A 153 22.32 0.68 -7.12
C ARG A 153 21.01 1.46 -7.04
N TYR A 154 20.50 1.65 -5.82
CA TYR A 154 19.27 2.35 -5.50
C TYR A 154 19.63 3.49 -4.54
N LEU A 155 19.53 4.73 -5.02
CA LEU A 155 19.81 5.90 -4.19
C LEU A 155 18.48 6.58 -3.85
N HIS A 156 17.79 6.02 -2.86
CA HIS A 156 16.47 6.46 -2.36
C HIS A 156 16.59 7.39 -1.16
N PHE A 157 17.38 8.44 -1.33
CA PHE A 157 17.71 9.38 -0.28
C PHE A 157 16.54 10.35 -0.01
N CYS A 158 16.16 10.51 1.26
CA CYS A 158 15.03 11.32 1.75
C CYS A 158 15.49 12.60 2.47
N LYS A 159 14.66 13.65 2.48
CA LYS A 159 15.01 14.97 3.04
C LYS A 159 15.41 14.93 4.52
N TRP A 160 14.64 14.21 5.34
CA TRP A 160 14.90 14.06 6.78
C TRP A 160 16.22 13.35 7.10
N GLN A 161 16.86 12.68 6.13
CA GLN A 161 18.17 12.06 6.32
C GLN A 161 19.33 13.07 6.29
N ILE A 162 19.06 14.36 6.08
CA ILE A 162 20.03 15.46 6.16
C ILE A 162 19.67 16.50 7.21
N GLU A 163 18.77 16.13 8.11
CA GLU A 163 18.12 17.03 9.04
C GLU A 163 19.08 17.98 9.79
N LEU A 164 18.87 19.27 9.53
CA LEU A 164 19.60 20.36 10.17
C LEU A 164 19.26 20.56 11.63
N GLU A 165 18.22 19.94 12.18
CA GLU A 165 17.82 20.20 13.57
C GLU A 165 18.99 19.96 14.54
N ARG A 166 19.87 19.01 14.21
CA ARG A 166 21.11 18.72 14.95
C ARG A 166 22.27 19.70 14.67
N ILE A 167 22.19 20.48 13.60
CA ILE A 167 23.24 21.40 13.11
C ILE A 167 22.87 22.86 13.40
N TRP A 168 21.58 23.15 13.54
CA TRP A 168 21.03 24.48 13.74
C TRP A 168 20.84 24.73 15.24
N PRO A 169 21.73 25.48 15.91
CA PRO A 169 21.55 25.79 17.31
C PRO A 169 20.25 26.60 17.50
N GLU A 170 19.50 26.28 18.56
CA GLU A 170 18.24 26.96 18.93
C GLU A 170 18.34 28.49 18.95
N ASN A 171 19.56 29.01 19.13
CA ASN A 171 19.90 30.43 19.17
C ASN A 171 19.75 31.17 17.81
N GLY A 172 19.33 30.50 16.74
CA GLY A 172 18.93 31.12 15.47
C GLY A 172 20.06 31.75 14.63
N ARG A 173 21.33 31.62 15.04
CA ARG A 173 22.50 32.10 14.29
C ARG A 173 23.18 30.96 13.54
N ILE A 174 23.00 30.93 12.23
CA ILE A 174 23.61 29.94 11.33
C ILE A 174 25.11 30.20 11.21
N ARG A 175 25.96 29.24 11.59
CA ARG A 175 27.36 29.23 11.12
C ARG A 175 27.35 29.03 9.60
N GLY A 176 27.85 29.99 8.83
CA GLY A 176 27.83 29.95 7.37
C GLY A 176 26.69 30.72 6.69
N GLN A 177 25.92 31.52 7.43
CA GLN A 177 24.83 32.35 6.86
C GLN A 177 25.26 33.18 5.65
N THR A 178 26.50 33.65 5.62
CA THR A 178 27.05 34.44 4.50
C THR A 178 27.22 33.61 3.24
N SER A 179 27.75 32.38 3.36
CA SER A 179 27.90 31.44 2.22
C SER A 179 26.54 31.01 1.70
N PHE A 180 25.58 30.78 2.59
CA PHE A 180 24.19 30.50 2.22
C PHE A 180 23.54 31.67 1.49
N LYS A 181 23.57 32.89 2.06
CA LYS A 181 23.04 34.10 1.41
C LYS A 181 23.67 34.35 0.04
N ARG A 182 24.95 34.01 -0.13
CA ARG A 182 25.65 34.07 -1.42
C ARG A 182 25.12 33.02 -2.38
N TYR A 183 25.11 31.74 -1.99
CA TYR A 183 24.61 30.64 -2.82
C TYR A 183 23.18 30.89 -3.30
N ILE A 184 22.31 31.34 -2.38
CA ILE A 184 20.93 31.71 -2.65
C ILE A 184 20.84 32.83 -3.69
N ARG A 185 21.62 33.90 -3.52
CA ARG A 185 21.67 35.01 -4.47
C ARG A 185 22.11 34.56 -5.87
N ASP A 186 23.04 33.61 -5.92
CA ASP A 186 23.65 33.14 -7.16
C ASP A 186 22.78 32.10 -7.89
N ASN A 187 21.89 31.38 -7.19
CA ASN A 187 21.13 30.25 -7.74
C ASN A 187 19.61 30.43 -7.74
N VAL A 188 19.07 31.40 -6.98
CA VAL A 188 17.63 31.68 -6.91
C VAL A 188 17.38 33.08 -7.47
N THR A 189 16.48 33.19 -8.44
CA THR A 189 16.12 34.48 -9.03
C THR A 189 15.62 35.46 -7.96
N GLU A 190 16.22 36.65 -7.93
CA GLU A 190 15.99 37.69 -6.91
C GLU A 190 14.50 38.09 -6.77
N GLN A 191 13.70 37.96 -7.85
CA GLN A 191 12.27 38.28 -7.87
C GLN A 191 11.38 37.31 -7.09
N THR A 192 11.76 36.03 -7.01
CA THR A 192 11.09 35.04 -6.15
C THR A 192 11.52 35.16 -4.68
N HIS A 193 12.44 36.07 -4.34
CA HIS A 193 13.16 36.04 -3.07
C HIS A 193 12.69 37.07 -2.03
N SER A 194 11.99 38.14 -2.41
CA SER A 194 11.66 39.21 -1.44
C SER A 194 10.37 38.97 -0.65
N SER A 195 9.44 38.13 -1.14
CA SER A 195 8.11 37.95 -0.54
C SER A 195 7.94 36.69 0.31
N PHE A 196 8.73 35.63 0.10
CA PHE A 196 8.52 34.32 0.74
C PHE A 196 9.07 34.19 2.17
N PHE A 197 10.06 34.99 2.57
CA PHE A 197 11.01 34.58 3.63
C PHE A 197 10.82 35.18 5.02
N LYS A 198 9.59 35.54 5.43
CA LYS A 198 9.39 35.96 6.83
C LYS A 198 9.21 34.79 7.81
N THR A 199 8.87 33.58 7.37
CA THR A 199 8.56 32.48 8.31
C THR A 199 9.22 31.13 8.09
N ASP A 200 9.90 30.82 6.97
CA ASP A 200 10.68 29.55 6.94
C ASP A 200 11.94 29.50 6.05
N LEU A 201 12.98 30.25 6.43
CA LEU A 201 14.32 30.12 5.82
C LEU A 201 14.96 28.74 6.10
N ARG A 202 14.46 28.02 7.11
CA ARG A 202 15.05 26.77 7.61
C ARG A 202 14.70 25.62 6.68
N GLU A 203 13.43 25.48 6.32
CA GLU A 203 12.97 24.49 5.34
C GLU A 203 13.70 24.64 4.00
N HIS A 204 13.85 25.87 3.52
CA HIS A 204 14.57 26.13 2.26
C HIS A 204 16.05 25.74 2.33
N TYR A 205 16.70 25.97 3.47
CA TYR A 205 18.07 25.51 3.66
C TYR A 205 18.15 23.98 3.66
N ASN A 206 17.23 23.29 4.35
CA ASN A 206 17.16 21.83 4.36
C ASN A 206 17.02 21.28 2.93
N ASP A 207 16.16 21.87 2.11
CA ASP A 207 15.97 21.46 0.72
C ASP A 207 17.24 21.62 -0.12
N LEU A 208 17.95 22.74 0.05
CA LEU A 208 19.21 22.98 -0.65
C LEU A 208 20.31 22.01 -0.21
N LEU A 209 20.46 21.75 1.09
CA LEU A 209 21.41 20.73 1.55
C LEU A 209 21.07 19.36 0.97
N TYR A 210 19.78 19.00 1.00
CA TYR A 210 19.30 17.75 0.44
C TYR A 210 19.71 17.60 -1.02
N GLN A 211 19.50 18.63 -1.86
CA GLN A 211 19.94 18.62 -3.25
C GLN A 211 21.45 18.45 -3.39
N GLN A 212 22.22 19.25 -2.65
CA GLN A 212 23.68 19.25 -2.77
C GLN A 212 24.24 17.90 -2.39
N ALA A 213 23.73 17.29 -1.32
CA ALA A 213 24.22 16.01 -0.85
C ALA A 213 23.78 14.87 -1.77
N LEU A 214 22.53 14.88 -2.24
CA LEU A 214 22.07 13.92 -3.23
C LEU A 214 22.95 13.98 -4.48
N TRP A 215 23.25 15.18 -4.98
CA TRP A 215 24.16 15.36 -6.11
C TRP A 215 25.57 14.87 -5.80
N ALA A 216 26.14 15.22 -4.63
CA ALA A 216 27.47 14.80 -4.23
C ALA A 216 27.59 13.26 -4.12
N LEU A 217 26.53 12.59 -3.63
CA LEU A 217 26.46 11.14 -3.54
C LEU A 217 26.23 10.48 -4.90
N ALA A 218 25.36 11.05 -5.74
CA ALA A 218 24.96 10.45 -7.01
C ALA A 218 25.99 10.65 -8.11
N ASN A 219 26.57 11.86 -8.22
CA ASN A 219 27.43 12.26 -9.33
C ASN A 219 28.61 11.30 -9.58
N PRO A 220 29.30 10.72 -8.57
CA PRO A 220 30.36 9.75 -8.81
C PRO A 220 29.88 8.38 -9.33
N ILE A 221 28.60 8.05 -9.17
CA ILE A 221 28.05 6.71 -9.37
C ILE A 221 26.86 6.64 -10.34
N LEU A 222 26.58 7.70 -11.11
CA LEU A 222 25.42 7.75 -12.01
C LEU A 222 25.36 6.52 -12.95
N GLU A 223 26.52 6.05 -13.42
CA GLU A 223 26.64 4.95 -14.39
C GLU A 223 26.13 3.61 -13.89
N GLN A 224 26.08 3.43 -12.57
CA GLN A 224 25.65 2.19 -11.92
C GLN A 224 24.24 2.25 -11.32
N LEU A 225 23.65 3.43 -11.19
CA LEU A 225 22.34 3.60 -10.60
C LEU A 225 21.26 2.93 -11.46
N GLN A 226 20.48 2.06 -10.83
CA GLN A 226 19.29 1.41 -11.38
C GLN A 226 18.02 2.09 -10.91
N SER A 227 18.02 2.64 -9.68
CA SER A 227 16.96 3.54 -9.24
C SER A 227 17.48 4.78 -8.56
N PHE A 228 16.81 5.90 -8.81
CA PHE A 228 17.30 7.19 -8.36
C PHE A 228 16.18 8.18 -8.02
N HIS A 229 16.37 8.91 -6.92
CA HIS A 229 15.54 10.05 -6.56
C HIS A 229 16.10 11.33 -7.21
N ILE A 230 15.25 12.15 -7.83
CA ILE A 230 15.63 13.43 -8.42
C ILE A 230 14.73 14.54 -7.84
N PRO A 231 15.29 15.58 -7.20
CA PRO A 231 14.53 16.75 -6.79
C PRO A 231 14.04 17.48 -8.04
N ILE A 232 12.74 17.79 -8.13
CA ILE A 232 12.13 18.35 -9.35
C ILE A 232 12.85 19.64 -9.83
N TYR A 233 13.32 20.47 -8.91
CA TYR A 233 14.02 21.73 -9.21
C TYR A 233 15.42 21.54 -9.78
N ASP A 234 16.03 20.38 -9.55
CA ASP A 234 17.39 20.07 -10.00
C ASP A 234 17.39 19.21 -11.27
N VAL A 235 16.22 18.92 -11.85
CA VAL A 235 16.08 18.09 -13.07
C VAL A 235 16.95 18.63 -14.21
N SER A 236 17.03 19.95 -14.37
CA SER A 236 17.89 20.59 -15.37
C SER A 236 19.36 20.22 -15.22
N ARG A 237 19.88 20.08 -13.99
CA ARG A 237 21.25 19.64 -13.74
C ARG A 237 21.45 18.20 -14.19
N TYR A 238 20.54 17.29 -13.82
CA TYR A 238 20.60 15.89 -14.23
C TYR A 238 20.43 15.70 -15.74
N LEU A 239 19.65 16.56 -16.40
CA LEU A 239 19.52 16.56 -17.85
C LEU A 239 20.87 16.76 -18.56
N THR A 240 21.76 17.58 -18.00
CA THR A 240 23.10 17.80 -18.58
C THR A 240 24.00 16.57 -18.53
N VAL A 241 23.77 15.66 -17.58
CA VAL A 241 24.57 14.44 -17.36
C VAL A 241 23.79 13.17 -17.67
N ILE A 242 22.64 13.27 -18.33
CA ILE A 242 21.72 12.14 -18.56
C ILE A 242 22.37 10.94 -19.27
N LYS A 243 23.37 11.21 -20.12
CA LYS A 243 24.18 10.19 -20.81
C LYS A 243 24.93 9.25 -19.86
N ARG A 244 25.12 9.66 -18.59
CA ARG A 244 25.76 8.87 -17.53
C ARG A 244 24.78 7.95 -16.81
N LEU A 245 23.50 7.87 -17.21
CA LEU A 245 22.48 7.04 -16.56
C LEU A 245 22.03 5.84 -17.41
N PRO A 246 22.94 5.02 -18.01
CA PRO A 246 22.56 3.93 -18.91
C PRO A 246 21.87 2.77 -18.20
N LYS A 247 22.05 2.64 -16.88
CA LYS A 247 21.48 1.53 -16.08
C LYS A 247 20.17 1.88 -15.41
N LEU A 248 19.69 3.12 -15.52
CA LEU A 248 18.53 3.62 -14.79
C LEU A 248 17.23 2.97 -15.28
N GLU A 249 16.60 2.20 -14.41
CA GLU A 249 15.33 1.49 -14.66
C GLU A 249 14.15 2.13 -13.93
N LYS A 250 14.38 2.82 -12.81
CA LYS A 250 13.33 3.47 -12.02
C LYS A 250 13.74 4.87 -11.57
N ILE A 251 12.90 5.86 -11.79
CA ILE A 251 13.11 7.22 -11.28
C ILE A 251 11.98 7.58 -10.33
N ARG A 252 12.30 8.28 -9.25
CA ARG A 252 11.31 8.99 -8.45
C ARG A 252 11.64 10.47 -8.42
N PHE A 253 10.68 11.31 -8.77
CA PHE A 253 10.81 12.74 -8.60
C PHE A 253 10.32 13.13 -7.20
N VAL A 254 11.17 13.84 -6.47
CA VAL A 254 10.87 14.28 -5.11
C VAL A 254 10.44 15.74 -5.17
N MET A 255 9.23 15.98 -4.65
CA MET A 255 8.58 17.28 -4.62
C MET A 255 8.83 18.00 -3.30
N TRP A 256 8.74 19.33 -3.30
CA TRP A 256 9.04 20.18 -2.15
C TRP A 256 7.79 20.88 -1.63
N GLU A 257 7.68 20.99 -0.31
CA GLU A 257 6.58 21.66 0.42
C GLU A 257 6.53 23.18 0.19
N LEU A 258 7.64 23.80 -0.21
CA LEU A 258 7.74 25.26 -0.41
C LEU A 258 6.77 25.84 -1.46
N PHE A 259 6.18 24.99 -2.31
CA PHE A 259 5.26 25.40 -3.37
C PHE A 259 3.78 25.36 -2.94
N ASP A 260 3.54 24.97 -1.69
CA ASP A 260 2.20 24.82 -1.08
C ASP A 260 1.87 26.03 -0.19
N TYR A 261 2.88 26.88 0.06
CA TYR A 261 2.81 28.04 0.93
C TYR A 261 1.76 29.12 0.58
N PRO A 262 1.35 29.37 -0.69
CA PRO A 262 0.35 30.42 -0.93
C PRO A 262 -1.04 30.12 -0.35
N ALA A 263 -1.36 28.85 -0.05
CA ALA A 263 -2.69 28.46 0.42
C ALA A 263 -2.83 28.44 1.95
N SER A 264 -1.77 28.06 2.68
CA SER A 264 -1.85 27.80 4.12
C SER A 264 -1.83 29.06 5.00
N VAL A 265 -1.27 30.18 4.53
CA VAL A 265 -1.02 31.36 5.40
C VAL A 265 -2.15 32.41 5.35
N GLY A 266 -3.30 32.11 4.73
CA GLY A 266 -4.50 32.98 4.77
C GLY A 266 -4.32 34.40 4.22
N THR A 267 -3.16 34.73 3.65
CA THR A 267 -2.90 36.00 2.98
C THR A 267 -3.21 35.81 1.51
N PRO A 268 -4.17 36.58 0.94
CA PRO A 268 -4.49 36.47 -0.47
C PRO A 268 -3.26 36.82 -1.27
N SER A 269 -2.64 35.80 -1.87
CA SER A 269 -1.49 35.99 -2.74
C SER A 269 -1.91 36.89 -3.90
N SER A 270 -1.05 37.82 -4.32
CA SER A 270 -1.35 38.65 -5.50
C SER A 270 -1.65 37.72 -6.70
N PRO A 271 -2.68 37.99 -7.52
CA PRO A 271 -2.96 37.19 -8.72
C PRO A 271 -1.74 37.02 -9.64
N SER A 272 -0.89 38.05 -9.71
CA SER A 272 0.37 38.01 -10.47
C SER A 272 1.35 36.95 -9.95
N PHE A 273 1.39 36.76 -8.63
CA PHE A 273 2.23 35.77 -7.97
C PHE A 273 1.69 34.35 -8.20
N ALA A 274 0.38 34.15 -8.05
CA ALA A 274 -0.25 32.86 -8.32
C ALA A 274 -0.01 32.42 -9.78
N GLN A 275 -0.11 33.36 -10.74
CA GLN A 275 0.18 33.09 -12.15
C GLN A 275 1.67 32.75 -12.38
N ALA A 276 2.59 33.49 -11.78
CA ALA A 276 4.03 33.21 -11.90
C ALA A 276 4.40 31.84 -11.28
N ALA A 277 3.84 31.51 -10.11
CA ALA A 277 4.03 30.22 -9.46
C ALA A 277 3.47 29.07 -10.31
N ALA A 278 2.26 29.22 -10.87
CA ALA A 278 1.67 28.23 -11.77
C ALA A 278 2.51 28.03 -13.05
N ALA A 279 3.00 29.11 -13.67
CA ALA A 279 3.85 29.04 -14.85
C ALA A 279 5.19 28.32 -14.55
N TYR A 280 5.78 28.59 -13.38
CA TYR A 280 7.00 27.93 -12.94
C TYR A 280 6.76 26.44 -12.63
N LYS A 281 5.67 26.09 -11.93
CA LYS A 281 5.26 24.68 -11.73
C LYS A 281 5.13 23.96 -13.07
N GLN A 282 4.46 24.58 -14.04
CA GLN A 282 4.32 24.02 -15.39
C GLN A 282 5.68 23.83 -16.09
N GLN A 283 6.60 24.79 -15.98
CA GLN A 283 7.96 24.67 -16.54
C GLN A 283 8.73 23.49 -15.95
N LEU A 284 8.61 23.26 -14.63
CA LEU A 284 9.25 22.13 -13.97
C LEU A 284 8.68 20.79 -14.43
N LEU A 285 7.35 20.68 -14.51
CA LEU A 285 6.69 19.49 -15.04
C LEU A 285 7.14 19.19 -16.48
N ARG A 286 7.32 20.23 -17.31
CA ARG A 286 7.87 20.08 -18.66
C ARG A 286 9.33 19.61 -18.64
N SER A 287 10.14 20.12 -17.72
CA SER A 287 11.53 19.67 -17.56
C SER A 287 11.62 18.19 -17.17
N ILE A 288 10.69 17.69 -16.35
CA ILE A 288 10.56 16.26 -16.04
C ILE A 288 10.27 15.47 -17.33
N VAL A 289 9.27 15.88 -18.10
CA VAL A 289 8.92 15.21 -19.36
C VAL A 289 10.12 15.20 -20.32
N ASP A 290 10.83 16.32 -20.46
CA ASP A 290 12.01 16.43 -21.32
C ASP A 290 13.14 15.50 -20.86
N PHE A 291 13.37 15.39 -19.55
CA PHE A 291 14.31 14.41 -18.98
C PHE A 291 13.94 12.99 -19.37
N ILE A 292 12.67 12.62 -19.22
CA ILE A 292 12.20 11.25 -19.51
C ILE A 292 12.27 10.95 -21.02
N LYS A 293 11.90 11.90 -21.88
CA LYS A 293 12.05 11.79 -23.35
C LYS A 293 13.50 11.61 -23.74
N GLU A 294 14.41 12.41 -23.19
CA GLU A 294 15.83 12.33 -23.52
C GLU A 294 16.47 11.03 -23.01
N HIS A 295 16.08 10.55 -21.82
CA HIS A 295 16.52 9.24 -21.32
C HIS A 295 16.04 8.11 -22.22
N ALA A 296 14.74 8.06 -22.52
CA ALA A 296 14.14 7.03 -23.39
C ALA A 296 14.75 7.04 -24.80
N ARG A 297 15.11 8.22 -25.33
CA ARG A 297 15.81 8.38 -26.61
C ARG A 297 17.22 7.80 -26.57
N LEU A 298 17.97 8.05 -25.50
CA LEU A 298 19.35 7.58 -25.34
C LEU A 298 19.44 6.09 -24.96
N PHE A 299 18.48 5.60 -24.16
CA PHE A 299 18.46 4.24 -23.62
C PHE A 299 17.07 3.58 -23.83
N PRO A 300 16.70 3.22 -25.06
CA PRO A 300 15.37 2.71 -25.38
C PRO A 300 14.98 1.49 -24.55
N GLY A 301 13.79 1.55 -23.92
CA GLY A 301 13.24 0.46 -23.11
C GLY A 301 13.95 0.20 -21.77
N ARG A 302 14.93 1.04 -21.41
CA ARG A 302 15.68 0.87 -20.16
C ARG A 302 14.91 1.38 -18.94
N LEU A 303 14.42 2.61 -19.01
CA LEU A 303 13.60 3.19 -17.96
C LEU A 303 12.21 2.55 -17.98
N ARG A 304 11.84 1.88 -16.90
CA ARG A 304 10.61 1.09 -16.78
C ARG A 304 9.57 1.74 -15.89
N LYS A 305 9.98 2.50 -14.89
CA LYS A 305 9.09 3.08 -13.88
C LYS A 305 9.47 4.53 -13.57
N VAL A 306 8.46 5.39 -13.49
CA VAL A 306 8.60 6.80 -13.09
C VAL A 306 7.56 7.10 -12.04
N ASP A 307 8.03 7.44 -10.85
CA ASP A 307 7.19 7.85 -9.73
C ASP A 307 7.25 9.37 -9.65
N LEU A 308 6.16 10.07 -9.96
CA LEU A 308 6.06 11.51 -9.71
C LEU A 308 5.77 11.82 -8.23
N PHE A 309 5.36 10.80 -7.46
CA PHE A 309 4.88 10.91 -6.09
C PHE A 309 5.47 9.79 -5.25
N GLY A 310 5.87 10.08 -4.00
CA GLY A 310 6.11 9.02 -3.03
C GLY A 310 4.82 8.23 -2.80
N GLU A 311 4.93 6.91 -2.63
CA GLU A 311 3.79 6.06 -2.26
C GLU A 311 3.11 6.64 -1.02
N LYS A 312 1.92 7.24 -1.21
CA LYS A 312 0.99 7.69 -0.17
C LYS A 312 1.68 8.02 1.15
N SER A 313 2.51 9.07 1.17
CA SER A 313 2.79 9.68 2.46
C SER A 313 1.43 10.08 3.01
N VAL A 314 1.06 9.53 4.15
CA VAL A 314 -0.20 9.84 4.86
C VAL A 314 -0.25 11.34 5.22
N LEU A 315 0.87 12.04 5.05
CA LEU A 315 1.06 13.48 5.19
C LEU A 315 1.22 14.24 3.86
N ALA A 316 1.11 13.57 2.70
CA ALA A 316 1.05 14.26 1.40
C ALA A 316 -0.32 14.92 1.25
N ASP A 317 -0.47 16.04 1.95
CA ASP A 317 -1.48 17.06 1.70
C ASP A 317 -1.39 17.47 0.22
N ASP A 318 -2.55 17.68 -0.41
CA ASP A 318 -2.72 17.96 -1.84
C ASP A 318 -2.10 19.31 -2.31
N GLY A 319 -1.28 19.96 -1.47
CA GLY A 319 -0.83 21.34 -1.58
C GLY A 319 -0.14 21.69 -2.90
N PHE A 320 0.69 20.80 -3.46
CA PHE A 320 1.45 21.16 -4.67
C PHE A 320 0.56 21.34 -5.89
N TRP A 321 -0.46 20.50 -6.00
CA TRP A 321 -1.41 20.57 -7.09
C TRP A 321 -2.46 21.66 -6.87
N GLN A 322 -2.57 22.22 -5.67
CA GLN A 322 -3.38 23.42 -5.43
C GLN A 322 -2.90 24.56 -6.35
N GLY A 323 -3.84 25.09 -7.13
CA GLY A 323 -3.61 26.16 -8.11
C GLY A 323 -3.13 25.69 -9.48
N THR A 324 -2.89 24.40 -9.70
CA THR A 324 -2.75 23.86 -11.06
C THR A 324 -4.13 23.66 -11.69
N PRO A 325 -4.28 23.79 -13.03
CA PRO A 325 -5.54 23.46 -13.69
C PRO A 325 -5.95 22.01 -13.38
N GLU A 326 -7.23 21.79 -13.10
CA GLU A 326 -7.79 20.43 -12.91
C GLU A 326 -7.38 19.52 -14.09
N GLY A 327 -6.82 18.36 -13.78
CA GLY A 327 -6.38 17.42 -14.79
C GLY A 327 -4.95 17.60 -15.31
N CYS A 328 -4.20 18.62 -14.85
CA CYS A 328 -2.81 18.87 -15.29
C CYS A 328 -1.89 17.72 -14.87
N GLN A 329 -2.03 17.25 -13.63
CA GLN A 329 -1.29 16.12 -13.08
C GLN A 329 -1.46 14.87 -13.92
N GLU A 330 -2.70 14.49 -14.18
CA GLU A 330 -3.06 13.29 -14.93
C GLU A 330 -2.57 13.38 -16.38
N ALA A 331 -2.62 14.58 -16.98
CA ALA A 331 -2.11 14.79 -18.34
C ALA A 331 -0.59 14.58 -18.43
N ILE A 332 0.18 15.13 -17.48
CA ILE A 332 1.63 14.93 -17.43
C ILE A 332 1.95 13.47 -17.14
N GLN A 333 1.27 12.85 -16.18
CA GLN A 333 1.51 11.47 -15.82
C GLN A 333 1.22 10.51 -17.00
N PHE A 334 0.12 10.74 -17.73
CA PHE A 334 -0.18 10.00 -18.95
C PHE A 334 0.89 10.21 -20.03
N GLU A 335 1.32 11.46 -20.26
CA GLU A 335 2.42 11.76 -21.20
C GLU A 335 3.72 11.03 -20.82
N LEU A 336 4.01 10.89 -19.52
CA LEU A 336 5.16 10.12 -19.05
C LEU A 336 5.01 8.63 -19.35
N TYR A 337 3.86 8.04 -19.04
CA TYR A 337 3.60 6.63 -19.31
C TYR A 337 3.61 6.31 -20.81
N ASP A 338 3.16 7.22 -21.68
CA ASP A 338 3.26 7.09 -23.14
C ASP A 338 4.72 6.97 -23.62
N ILE A 339 5.67 7.59 -22.90
CA ILE A 339 7.11 7.52 -23.23
C ILE A 339 7.74 6.21 -22.73
N LEU A 340 7.24 5.68 -21.61
CA LEU A 340 7.77 4.47 -21.00
C LEU A 340 7.43 3.22 -21.84
N PRO A 341 8.28 2.18 -21.80
CA PRO A 341 7.96 0.91 -22.45
C PRO A 341 6.72 0.27 -21.80
N PRO A 342 5.92 -0.48 -22.58
CA PRO A 342 4.78 -1.21 -22.05
C PRO A 342 5.23 -2.29 -21.05
N LEU A 343 4.41 -2.54 -20.03
CA LEU A 343 4.65 -3.63 -19.10
C LEU A 343 4.39 -4.97 -19.80
N THR A 344 5.44 -5.80 -19.90
CA THR A 344 5.41 -7.05 -20.68
C THR A 344 4.94 -8.25 -19.87
N VAL A 345 5.20 -8.26 -18.56
CA VAL A 345 4.83 -9.34 -17.64
C VAL A 345 4.43 -8.72 -16.31
N CYS A 346 3.18 -8.93 -15.90
CA CYS A 346 2.65 -8.43 -14.65
C CYS A 346 1.71 -9.51 -14.07
N GLY A 347 2.10 -10.10 -12.93
CA GLY A 347 1.24 -11.05 -12.22
C GLY A 347 0.21 -10.33 -11.33
N VAL A 348 0.57 -9.17 -10.80
CA VAL A 348 -0.25 -8.35 -9.91
C VAL A 348 -0.25 -6.93 -10.47
N LEU A 349 -1.41 -6.45 -10.93
CA LEU A 349 -1.58 -5.14 -11.53
C LEU A 349 -2.08 -4.14 -10.48
N LYS A 350 -1.18 -3.30 -9.97
CA LYS A 350 -1.51 -2.19 -9.05
C LYS A 350 -1.90 -0.93 -9.81
N ASN A 351 -2.42 0.09 -9.11
CA ASN A 351 -2.78 1.39 -9.69
C ASN A 351 -1.72 1.98 -10.64
N GLU A 352 -0.48 2.11 -10.17
CA GLU A 352 0.60 2.72 -10.95
C GLU A 352 0.92 1.92 -12.24
N GLU A 353 0.86 0.59 -12.16
CA GLU A 353 1.13 -0.30 -13.28
C GLU A 353 -0.06 -0.33 -14.26
N LEU A 354 -1.29 -0.24 -13.74
CA LEU A 354 -2.50 -0.11 -14.53
C LEU A 354 -2.45 1.14 -15.38
N GLU A 355 -2.05 2.27 -14.80
CA GLU A 355 -1.92 3.53 -15.51
C GLU A 355 -0.93 3.43 -16.68
N GLN A 356 0.24 2.82 -16.45
CA GLN A 356 1.22 2.55 -17.50
C GLN A 356 0.70 1.59 -18.57
N CYS A 357 -0.07 0.58 -18.21
CA CYS A 357 -0.67 -0.35 -19.17
C CYS A 357 -1.75 0.32 -20.03
N LEU A 358 -2.51 1.25 -19.45
CA LEU A 358 -3.57 2.00 -20.12
C LEU A 358 -3.02 3.06 -21.10
N ALA A 359 -1.78 3.52 -20.92
CA ALA A 359 -1.05 4.30 -21.93
C ALA A 359 -0.71 3.45 -23.18
N HIS A 360 -0.51 2.14 -23.00
CA HIS A 360 -0.15 1.20 -24.08
C HIS A 360 -1.10 -0.01 -24.17
N PRO A 361 -2.42 0.21 -24.33
CA PRO A 361 -3.40 -0.85 -24.13
C PRO A 361 -3.16 -2.00 -25.11
N LEU A 362 -2.78 -1.73 -26.36
CA LEU A 362 -2.55 -2.77 -27.38
C LEU A 362 -1.26 -3.58 -27.17
N LEU A 363 -0.27 -3.02 -26.48
CA LEU A 363 1.04 -3.66 -26.28
C LEU A 363 1.14 -4.38 -24.93
N ALA A 364 0.35 -3.96 -23.94
CA ALA A 364 0.32 -4.58 -22.62
C ALA A 364 -0.23 -6.02 -22.68
N ASN A 365 0.49 -6.96 -22.09
CA ASN A 365 0.05 -8.35 -22.01
C ASN A 365 -0.70 -8.62 -20.68
N PHE A 366 -2.02 -8.51 -20.72
CA PHE A 366 -2.87 -8.80 -19.56
C PHE A 366 -3.13 -10.29 -19.32
N GLY A 367 -2.74 -11.18 -20.25
CA GLY A 367 -3.09 -12.60 -20.17
C GLY A 367 -2.53 -13.32 -18.95
N GLN A 368 -1.46 -12.78 -18.36
CA GLN A 368 -0.77 -13.33 -17.18
C GLN A 368 -1.17 -12.66 -15.86
N VAL A 369 -2.03 -11.63 -15.89
CA VAL A 369 -2.46 -10.92 -14.68
C VAL A 369 -3.36 -11.83 -13.85
N GLU A 370 -2.91 -12.17 -12.64
CA GLU A 370 -3.65 -12.99 -11.69
C GLU A 370 -4.38 -12.16 -10.64
N GLU A 371 -3.87 -10.97 -10.34
CA GLU A 371 -4.44 -10.07 -9.35
C GLU A 371 -4.49 -8.64 -9.88
N VAL A 372 -5.59 -7.94 -9.63
CA VAL A 372 -5.76 -6.52 -9.96
C VAL A 372 -6.13 -5.78 -8.68
N ILE A 373 -5.36 -4.75 -8.34
CA ILE A 373 -5.57 -3.91 -7.15
C ILE A 373 -5.80 -2.47 -7.62
N MET A 374 -7.08 -2.12 -7.74
CA MET A 374 -7.55 -0.79 -8.12
C MET A 374 -8.00 -0.02 -6.88
N GLY A 375 -7.22 0.98 -6.47
CA GLY A 375 -7.67 2.04 -5.58
C GLY A 375 -8.68 2.96 -6.29
N PRO A 376 -9.13 4.05 -5.63
CA PRO A 376 -10.02 5.02 -6.27
C PRO A 376 -9.30 5.63 -7.47
N PRO A 377 -9.77 5.38 -8.71
CA PRO A 377 -9.10 5.92 -9.89
C PRO A 377 -9.33 7.43 -9.94
N PRO A 378 -8.35 8.24 -10.40
CA PRO A 378 -8.63 9.63 -10.71
C PRO A 378 -9.71 9.70 -11.81
N ALA A 379 -10.59 10.70 -11.76
CA ALA A 379 -11.83 10.72 -12.55
C ALA A 379 -11.64 10.46 -14.06
N ARG A 380 -10.54 10.96 -14.66
CA ARG A 380 -10.21 10.73 -16.08
C ARG A 380 -9.88 9.27 -16.41
N TRP A 381 -9.27 8.55 -15.48
CA TRP A 381 -8.95 7.14 -15.68
C TRP A 381 -10.19 6.27 -15.66
N LEU A 382 -11.26 6.68 -14.98
CA LEU A 382 -12.53 5.98 -15.01
C LEU A 382 -13.14 5.99 -16.42
N GLU A 383 -13.05 7.12 -17.13
CA GLU A 383 -13.54 7.22 -18.51
C GLU A 383 -12.73 6.34 -19.46
N GLU A 384 -11.39 6.34 -19.33
CA GLU A 384 -10.52 5.53 -20.18
C GLU A 384 -10.59 4.03 -19.82
N ALA A 385 -10.80 3.69 -18.55
CA ALA A 385 -11.07 2.33 -18.09
C ALA A 385 -12.46 1.84 -18.54
N GLN A 386 -13.47 2.72 -18.62
CA GLN A 386 -14.77 2.43 -19.20
C GLN A 386 -14.68 2.21 -20.70
N ARG A 387 -13.84 2.97 -21.42
CA ARG A 387 -13.49 2.66 -22.82
C ARG A 387 -12.74 1.34 -22.93
N SER A 388 -11.91 1.06 -21.94
CA SER A 388 -11.16 -0.19 -21.79
C SER A 388 -11.95 -1.27 -21.03
N GLN A 389 -13.28 -1.38 -21.25
CA GLN A 389 -14.09 -2.53 -20.78
C GLN A 389 -13.44 -3.89 -21.11
N GLU A 390 -12.57 -3.91 -22.13
CA GLU A 390 -11.79 -5.07 -22.53
C GLU A 390 -10.63 -5.43 -21.57
N LEU A 391 -10.25 -4.57 -20.61
CA LEU A 391 -9.09 -4.82 -19.76
C LEU A 391 -9.27 -6.08 -18.92
N LEU A 392 -10.33 -6.15 -18.10
CA LEU A 392 -10.63 -7.36 -17.33
C LEU A 392 -10.93 -8.57 -18.23
N GLN A 393 -11.53 -8.34 -19.40
CA GLN A 393 -11.77 -9.39 -20.39
C GLN A 393 -10.46 -9.97 -20.95
N ARG A 394 -9.39 -9.18 -21.02
CA ARG A 394 -8.05 -9.62 -21.45
C ARG A 394 -7.24 -10.27 -20.32
N CYS A 395 -7.60 -10.06 -19.06
CA CYS A 395 -7.00 -10.70 -17.90
C CYS A 395 -7.46 -12.17 -17.74
N GLN A 396 -7.11 -13.04 -18.69
CA GLN A 396 -7.58 -14.44 -18.72
C GLN A 396 -7.17 -15.28 -17.51
N SER A 397 -6.11 -14.87 -16.80
CA SER A 397 -5.61 -15.54 -15.60
C SER A 397 -6.11 -14.92 -14.29
N LEU A 398 -7.03 -13.95 -14.35
CA LEU A 398 -7.48 -13.19 -13.17
C LEU A 398 -8.14 -14.10 -12.13
N LYS A 399 -7.58 -14.10 -10.91
CA LYS A 399 -8.05 -14.82 -9.73
C LYS A 399 -8.52 -13.89 -8.63
N SER A 400 -7.89 -12.73 -8.46
CA SER A 400 -8.18 -11.76 -7.40
C SER A 400 -8.43 -10.37 -7.98
N LEU A 401 -9.49 -9.70 -7.53
CA LEU A 401 -9.83 -8.37 -7.95
C LEU A 401 -10.18 -7.51 -6.72
N HIS A 402 -9.41 -6.44 -6.51
CA HIS A 402 -9.69 -5.44 -5.50
C HIS A 402 -10.02 -4.12 -6.21
N MET A 403 -11.17 -3.52 -5.89
CA MET A 403 -11.63 -2.27 -6.48
C MET A 403 -12.08 -1.34 -5.36
N ALA A 404 -11.75 -0.05 -5.44
CA ALA A 404 -12.35 0.94 -4.55
C ALA A 404 -13.80 1.25 -4.94
N ASP A 405 -14.12 1.22 -6.23
CA ASP A 405 -15.46 1.49 -6.71
C ASP A 405 -15.78 0.55 -7.88
N LEU A 406 -17.05 0.20 -8.05
CA LEU A 406 -17.54 -0.72 -9.09
C LEU A 406 -18.38 0.04 -10.11
N PRO A 407 -17.83 0.57 -11.23
CA PRO A 407 -18.60 1.41 -12.13
C PRO A 407 -19.88 0.74 -12.69
N ALA A 408 -20.92 1.55 -12.93
CA ALA A 408 -22.17 1.05 -13.46
C ALA A 408 -21.99 0.35 -14.82
N GLY A 409 -22.46 -0.88 -14.94
CA GLY A 409 -22.40 -1.72 -16.13
C GLY A 409 -21.06 -2.41 -16.38
N TYR A 410 -20.08 -2.33 -15.46
CA TYR A 410 -18.70 -2.78 -15.71
C TYR A 410 -18.58 -4.29 -15.98
N PHE A 411 -19.49 -5.10 -15.44
CA PHE A 411 -19.50 -6.56 -15.62
C PHE A 411 -20.54 -7.08 -16.63
N LYS A 412 -21.22 -6.21 -17.39
CA LYS A 412 -22.21 -6.63 -18.39
C LYS A 412 -21.60 -7.50 -19.49
N TRP A 413 -20.32 -7.33 -19.81
CA TRP A 413 -19.61 -8.20 -20.76
C TRP A 413 -19.51 -9.63 -20.23
N ALA A 414 -19.20 -9.81 -18.93
CA ALA A 414 -19.04 -11.12 -18.30
C ALA A 414 -20.38 -11.86 -18.25
N VAL A 415 -21.48 -11.14 -18.03
CA VAL A 415 -22.85 -11.69 -18.07
C VAL A 415 -23.17 -12.21 -19.47
N LYS A 416 -22.83 -11.46 -20.53
CA LYS A 416 -23.04 -11.89 -21.91
C LYS A 416 -22.22 -13.13 -22.25
N GLU A 417 -20.95 -13.15 -21.89
CA GLU A 417 -20.07 -14.32 -22.10
C GLU A 417 -20.58 -15.55 -21.34
N LYS A 418 -21.00 -15.39 -20.07
CA LYS A 418 -21.59 -16.47 -19.27
C LYS A 418 -22.83 -17.06 -19.93
N ARG A 419 -23.75 -16.20 -20.39
CA ARG A 419 -24.97 -16.64 -21.09
C ARG A 419 -24.65 -17.38 -22.39
N HIS A 420 -23.66 -16.92 -23.15
CA HIS A 420 -23.22 -17.61 -24.36
C HIS A 420 -22.62 -18.99 -24.04
N MET A 421 -21.84 -19.10 -22.96
CA MET A 421 -21.30 -20.38 -22.49
C MET A 421 -22.41 -21.35 -22.07
N ASP A 422 -23.39 -20.87 -21.30
CA ASP A 422 -24.51 -21.70 -20.83
C ASP A 422 -25.39 -22.16 -21.99
N GLU A 423 -25.62 -21.31 -22.99
CA GLU A 423 -26.37 -21.66 -24.20
C GLU A 423 -25.62 -22.68 -25.06
N ALA A 424 -24.30 -22.51 -25.24
CA ALA A 424 -23.47 -23.47 -25.94
C ALA A 424 -23.48 -24.85 -25.25
N TYR A 425 -23.47 -24.89 -23.92
CA TYR A 425 -23.58 -26.13 -23.16
C TYR A 425 -24.94 -26.81 -23.35
N ARG A 426 -26.04 -26.04 -23.37
CA ARG A 426 -27.39 -26.56 -23.63
C ARG A 426 -27.52 -27.19 -25.02
N ILE A 427 -27.04 -26.52 -26.06
CA ILE A 427 -27.09 -27.03 -27.44
C ILE A 427 -26.26 -28.32 -27.58
N ASN A 428 -25.09 -28.36 -26.95
CA ASN A 428 -24.24 -29.56 -26.94
C ASN A 428 -24.89 -30.73 -26.18
N SER A 429 -25.63 -30.46 -25.10
CA SER A 429 -26.37 -31.49 -24.36
C SER A 429 -27.51 -32.10 -25.19
N ILE A 430 -28.27 -31.27 -25.91
CA ILE A 430 -29.42 -31.72 -26.72
C ILE A 430 -28.97 -32.55 -27.94
N THR A 431 -27.81 -32.23 -28.53
CA THR A 431 -27.27 -32.96 -29.69
C THR A 431 -26.65 -34.30 -29.31
N ALA A 432 -26.08 -34.42 -28.10
CA ALA A 432 -25.54 -35.68 -27.59
C ALA A 432 -26.64 -36.73 -27.36
N ASP A 433 -27.79 -36.36 -26.81
CA ASP A 433 -28.88 -37.32 -26.51
C ASP A 433 -29.56 -37.88 -27.77
N ASN A 434 -29.57 -37.13 -28.87
CA ASN A 434 -30.23 -37.54 -30.11
C ASN A 434 -29.40 -38.47 -31.01
N THR A 435 -28.11 -38.69 -30.71
CA THR A 435 -27.21 -39.51 -31.56
C THR A 435 -27.11 -40.98 -31.12
N HIS A 436 -27.76 -41.39 -30.02
CA HIS A 436 -27.74 -42.78 -29.56
C HIS A 436 -28.69 -43.74 -30.32
N GLY A 437 -29.40 -43.28 -31.37
CA GLY A 437 -30.37 -44.10 -32.11
C GLY A 437 -30.01 -44.51 -33.54
N ARG A 438 -28.87 -44.07 -34.11
CA ARG A 438 -28.53 -44.36 -35.52
C ARG A 438 -27.08 -44.84 -35.65
N GLN A 439 -26.91 -46.16 -35.68
CA GLN A 439 -25.72 -46.83 -36.19
C GLN A 439 -25.62 -46.57 -37.72
N GLY A 440 -25.05 -45.43 -38.10
CA GLY A 440 -24.65 -45.12 -39.47
C GLY A 440 -23.13 -44.96 -39.55
N PRO A 441 -22.47 -45.28 -40.68
CA PRO A 441 -21.02 -45.28 -40.80
C PRO A 441 -20.44 -43.90 -40.48
N GLN A 442 -19.46 -43.88 -39.59
CA GLN A 442 -18.69 -42.71 -39.17
C GLN A 442 -18.01 -42.05 -40.37
N GLU A 443 -18.59 -40.98 -40.91
CA GLU A 443 -17.82 -39.98 -41.64
C GLU A 443 -17.32 -38.94 -40.64
N GLN A 444 -15.99 -38.93 -40.46
CA GLN A 444 -15.23 -38.02 -39.61
C GLN A 444 -15.33 -36.57 -40.10
N VAL A 445 -16.48 -35.92 -39.91
CA VAL A 445 -16.60 -34.48 -40.15
C VAL A 445 -16.03 -33.75 -38.94
N SER A 446 -14.71 -33.57 -39.00
CA SER A 446 -13.89 -32.82 -38.05
C SER A 446 -14.12 -31.32 -38.21
N HIS A 447 -15.35 -30.84 -38.12
CA HIS A 447 -15.61 -29.40 -37.93
C HIS A 447 -15.30 -29.04 -36.48
N ARG A 448 -13.99 -29.03 -36.16
CA ARG A 448 -13.47 -28.26 -35.02
C ARG A 448 -13.91 -26.82 -35.25
N SER A 449 -14.96 -26.41 -34.56
CA SER A 449 -15.34 -25.02 -34.38
C SER A 449 -14.07 -24.27 -33.95
N THR A 450 -13.45 -23.55 -34.88
CA THR A 450 -12.25 -22.72 -34.64
C THR A 450 -12.61 -21.39 -33.99
N PHE A 451 -13.82 -21.23 -33.48
CA PHE A 451 -14.14 -20.07 -32.66
C PHE A 451 -13.30 -20.15 -31.40
N PRO A 452 -12.33 -19.24 -31.18
CA PRO A 452 -11.62 -19.18 -29.92
C PRO A 452 -12.67 -18.86 -28.86
N THR A 453 -13.09 -19.86 -28.12
CA THR A 453 -14.02 -19.68 -27.00
C THR A 453 -13.29 -18.87 -25.96
N LYS A 454 -13.42 -17.54 -26.02
CA LYS A 454 -13.01 -16.64 -24.96
C LYS A 454 -13.64 -17.17 -23.68
N ARG A 455 -12.78 -17.61 -22.77
CA ARG A 455 -13.19 -18.19 -21.49
C ARG A 455 -13.22 -17.06 -20.48
N LEU A 456 -14.30 -16.98 -19.71
CA LEU A 456 -14.36 -16.10 -18.55
C LEU A 456 -13.14 -16.34 -17.64
N PRO A 457 -12.53 -15.28 -17.10
CA PRO A 457 -11.43 -15.44 -16.16
C PRO A 457 -11.89 -16.25 -14.94
N PRO A 458 -11.01 -17.08 -14.36
CA PRO A 458 -11.33 -17.92 -13.21
C PRO A 458 -11.32 -17.10 -11.91
N LEU A 459 -12.10 -16.02 -11.86
CA LEU A 459 -12.13 -15.09 -10.73
C LEU A 459 -12.60 -15.82 -9.45
N LYS A 460 -11.74 -15.84 -8.44
CA LYS A 460 -11.95 -16.51 -7.15
C LYS A 460 -12.25 -15.54 -6.03
N SER A 461 -11.66 -14.34 -6.05
CA SER A 461 -11.81 -13.36 -4.98
C SER A 461 -12.15 -12.01 -5.58
N ILE A 462 -13.18 -11.36 -5.04
CA ILE A 462 -13.46 -9.95 -5.31
C ILE A 462 -13.62 -9.20 -3.99
N THR A 463 -12.97 -8.04 -3.91
CA THR A 463 -13.07 -7.10 -2.80
C THR A 463 -13.44 -5.73 -3.37
N ILE A 464 -14.51 -5.13 -2.88
CA ILE A 464 -15.00 -3.82 -3.31
C ILE A 464 -15.02 -2.91 -2.08
N ALA A 465 -14.15 -1.90 -2.04
CA ALA A 465 -14.03 -0.95 -0.93
C ALA A 465 -14.83 0.34 -1.23
N ASP A 466 -16.15 0.21 -1.33
CA ASP A 466 -17.05 1.22 -1.88
C ASP A 466 -17.59 2.22 -0.84
N GLY A 467 -17.80 3.48 -1.24
CA GLY A 467 -18.53 4.49 -0.45
C GLY A 467 -19.90 4.88 -1.02
N SER A 468 -20.30 4.28 -2.16
CA SER A 468 -21.29 4.79 -3.11
C SER A 468 -22.29 3.69 -3.57
N LEU A 469 -23.52 3.77 -3.07
CA LEU A 469 -24.62 2.78 -3.19
C LEU A 469 -25.16 2.40 -4.59
N LYS A 470 -24.49 2.68 -5.71
CA LYS A 470 -25.09 2.58 -7.05
C LYS A 470 -25.03 1.19 -7.70
N PHE A 471 -24.50 0.18 -7.02
CA PHE A 471 -23.98 -1.02 -7.71
C PHE A 471 -24.62 -2.35 -7.32
N THR A 472 -25.80 -2.36 -6.71
CA THR A 472 -26.50 -3.64 -6.44
C THR A 472 -26.65 -4.48 -7.72
N ASP A 473 -26.86 -3.82 -8.86
CA ASP A 473 -27.01 -4.45 -10.17
C ASP A 473 -25.67 -4.97 -10.72
N ASP A 474 -24.56 -4.27 -10.48
CA ASP A 474 -23.24 -4.72 -10.93
C ASP A 474 -22.69 -5.85 -10.07
N LEU A 475 -22.99 -5.84 -8.78
CA LEU A 475 -22.66 -6.96 -7.91
C LEU A 475 -23.44 -8.22 -8.30
N GLN A 476 -24.71 -8.06 -8.72
CA GLN A 476 -25.47 -9.17 -9.30
C GLN A 476 -24.81 -9.69 -10.59
N ASP A 477 -24.32 -8.80 -11.45
CA ASP A 477 -23.59 -9.20 -12.66
C ASP A 477 -22.33 -10.01 -12.33
N VAL A 478 -21.56 -9.61 -11.30
CA VAL A 478 -20.38 -10.36 -10.81
C VAL A 478 -20.80 -11.74 -10.31
N VAL A 479 -21.77 -11.79 -9.39
CA VAL A 479 -22.28 -13.03 -8.78
C VAL A 479 -22.81 -13.98 -9.85
N PHE A 480 -23.54 -13.47 -10.83
CA PHE A 480 -24.04 -14.26 -11.95
C PHE A 480 -22.89 -14.83 -12.79
N SER A 481 -21.99 -13.95 -13.25
CA SER A 481 -20.93 -14.29 -14.21
C SER A 481 -19.93 -15.28 -13.64
N PHE A 482 -19.56 -15.13 -12.37
CA PHE A 482 -18.52 -15.91 -11.71
C PHE A 482 -19.05 -16.90 -10.67
N SER A 483 -20.35 -17.21 -10.71
CA SER A 483 -21.01 -18.13 -9.76
C SER A 483 -20.30 -19.48 -9.55
N GLY A 484 -19.67 -20.02 -10.59
CA GLY A 484 -18.95 -21.29 -10.54
C GLY A 484 -17.51 -21.20 -10.01
N THR A 485 -16.91 -20.01 -9.92
CA THR A 485 -15.49 -19.82 -9.56
C THR A 485 -15.29 -18.94 -8.34
N LEU A 486 -16.25 -18.08 -8.00
CA LEU A 486 -16.16 -17.10 -6.93
C LEU A 486 -16.15 -17.80 -5.56
N GLN A 487 -15.01 -17.72 -4.87
CA GLN A 487 -14.76 -18.31 -3.55
C GLN A 487 -14.85 -17.29 -2.42
N ARG A 488 -14.52 -16.03 -2.68
CA ARG A 488 -14.55 -14.94 -1.72
C ARG A 488 -15.21 -13.70 -2.33
N LEU A 489 -16.17 -13.15 -1.60
CA LEU A 489 -16.79 -11.86 -1.91
C LEU A 489 -16.66 -10.96 -0.68
N SER A 490 -16.04 -9.81 -0.86
CA SER A 490 -15.91 -8.77 0.16
C SER A 490 -16.44 -7.45 -0.38
N VAL A 491 -17.33 -6.81 0.36
CA VAL A 491 -17.83 -5.45 0.09
C VAL A 491 -17.68 -4.65 1.37
N LEU A 492 -16.89 -3.58 1.34
CA LEU A 492 -16.49 -2.80 2.50
C LEU A 492 -16.89 -1.35 2.29
N ALA A 493 -17.76 -0.83 3.17
CA ALA A 493 -18.13 0.58 3.16
C ALA A 493 -16.96 1.46 3.62
N THR A 494 -16.58 2.48 2.83
CA THR A 494 -15.50 3.42 3.18
C THR A 494 -15.99 4.77 3.73
N ALA A 495 -17.31 4.91 3.98
CA ALA A 495 -17.88 6.16 4.47
C ALA A 495 -17.29 6.54 5.84
N LYS A 496 -16.60 7.68 5.90
CA LYS A 496 -15.93 8.17 7.13
C LYS A 496 -16.85 8.92 8.09
N GLU A 497 -18.03 9.35 7.64
CA GLU A 497 -18.90 10.22 8.42
C GLU A 497 -20.29 9.62 8.64
N PRO A 498 -20.83 9.70 9.88
CA PRO A 498 -22.17 9.22 10.19
C PRO A 498 -23.21 10.06 9.45
N LYS A 499 -24.08 9.39 8.69
CA LYS A 499 -25.18 10.04 7.97
C LYS A 499 -26.38 10.24 8.90
N VAL A 500 -27.07 11.37 8.77
CA VAL A 500 -28.31 11.67 9.53
C VAL A 500 -29.39 10.59 9.33
N SER A 501 -29.44 9.98 8.14
CA SER A 501 -30.32 8.87 7.83
C SER A 501 -29.52 7.74 7.17
N PRO A 502 -29.33 6.59 7.83
CA PRO A 502 -28.61 5.46 7.25
C PRO A 502 -29.39 4.94 6.04
N ARG A 503 -28.69 4.70 4.92
CA ARG A 503 -29.31 4.15 3.72
C ARG A 503 -29.41 2.63 3.86
N HIS A 504 -30.31 1.98 3.14
CA HIS A 504 -30.42 0.51 3.16
C HIS A 504 -29.59 -0.09 2.02
N MET A 505 -28.57 -0.89 2.36
CA MET A 505 -27.78 -1.66 1.41
C MET A 505 -28.36 -3.07 1.30
N VAL A 506 -29.06 -3.37 0.21
CA VAL A 506 -29.72 -4.68 0.03
C VAL A 506 -28.83 -5.63 -0.75
N TYR A 507 -28.44 -6.75 -0.14
CA TYR A 507 -27.62 -7.81 -0.77
C TYR A 507 -28.38 -9.12 -0.89
N GLY A 508 -28.05 -9.94 -1.89
CA GLY A 508 -28.63 -11.27 -2.10
C GLY A 508 -29.88 -11.29 -2.98
N ARG A 509 -30.56 -10.16 -3.17
CA ARG A 509 -31.76 -10.11 -4.03
C ARG A 509 -31.37 -10.43 -5.47
N GLY A 510 -32.01 -11.44 -6.05
CA GLY A 510 -31.75 -11.88 -7.42
C GLY A 510 -30.43 -12.62 -7.62
N TRP A 511 -29.71 -12.94 -6.54
CA TRP A 511 -28.52 -13.78 -6.64
C TRP A 511 -28.89 -15.19 -7.06
N ILE A 512 -27.96 -15.86 -7.73
CA ILE A 512 -28.09 -17.26 -8.14
C ILE A 512 -27.34 -18.17 -7.16
N HIS A 513 -27.44 -19.48 -7.37
CA HIS A 513 -26.71 -20.46 -6.57
C HIS A 513 -25.19 -20.26 -6.72
N LEU A 514 -24.49 -20.13 -5.59
CA LEU A 514 -23.07 -19.84 -5.44
C LEU A 514 -22.35 -21.04 -4.77
N PRO A 515 -22.18 -22.16 -5.49
CA PRO A 515 -21.64 -23.40 -4.91
C PRO A 515 -20.17 -23.28 -4.50
N ALA A 516 -19.42 -22.36 -5.10
CA ALA A 516 -18.00 -22.18 -4.83
C ALA A 516 -17.71 -21.18 -3.69
N LEU A 517 -18.71 -20.40 -3.25
CA LEU A 517 -18.50 -19.32 -2.30
C LEU A 517 -18.21 -19.89 -0.91
N THR A 518 -17.01 -19.61 -0.40
CA THR A 518 -16.52 -20.06 0.91
C THR A 518 -16.42 -18.93 1.92
N ALA A 519 -16.31 -17.68 1.48
CA ALA A 519 -16.20 -16.53 2.37
C ALA A 519 -17.01 -15.34 1.88
N LEU A 520 -17.83 -14.76 2.75
CA LEU A 520 -18.66 -13.60 2.49
C LEU A 520 -18.41 -12.54 3.57
N TYR A 521 -17.92 -11.37 3.15
CA TYR A 521 -17.65 -10.23 4.01
C TYR A 521 -18.47 -9.04 3.51
N LEU A 522 -19.49 -8.62 4.22
CA LEU A 522 -20.27 -7.43 3.90
C LEU A 522 -20.18 -6.47 5.07
N ASP A 523 -19.61 -5.31 4.85
CA ASP A 523 -19.54 -4.22 5.81
C ASP A 523 -20.23 -2.99 5.21
N ALA A 524 -21.32 -2.55 5.83
CA ALA A 524 -22.07 -1.37 5.41
C ALA A 524 -21.66 -0.09 6.15
N GLY A 525 -20.72 -0.17 7.11
CA GLY A 525 -20.30 0.98 7.91
C GLY A 525 -21.50 1.67 8.56
N HIS A 526 -21.64 2.98 8.34
CA HIS A 526 -22.78 3.76 8.85
C HIS A 526 -24.13 3.52 8.13
N ASP A 527 -24.16 2.81 7.00
CA ASP A 527 -25.41 2.44 6.32
C ASP A 527 -25.95 1.11 6.87
N ARG A 528 -27.25 0.85 6.69
CA ARG A 528 -27.92 -0.36 7.19
C ARG A 528 -27.74 -1.52 6.21
N LEU A 529 -27.17 -2.63 6.67
CA LEU A 529 -26.95 -3.84 5.89
C LEU A 529 -28.20 -4.72 5.88
N VAL A 530 -28.93 -4.75 4.77
CA VAL A 530 -30.13 -5.58 4.57
C VAL A 530 -29.78 -6.80 3.72
N VAL A 531 -30.00 -7.99 4.26
CA VAL A 531 -29.73 -9.27 3.58
C VAL A 531 -31.03 -9.88 3.08
N ASP A 532 -31.05 -10.33 1.82
CA ASP A 532 -32.16 -11.08 1.24
C ASP A 532 -32.44 -12.36 2.03
N ARG A 533 -33.72 -12.70 2.19
CA ARG A 533 -34.15 -13.78 3.07
C ARG A 533 -33.53 -15.13 2.69
N ASP A 534 -33.31 -15.38 1.40
CA ASP A 534 -32.80 -16.68 0.94
C ASP A 534 -31.31 -16.68 0.61
N LEU A 535 -30.57 -15.59 0.89
CA LEU A 535 -29.14 -15.47 0.55
C LEU A 535 -28.31 -16.69 0.99
N PHE A 536 -28.47 -17.13 2.24
CA PHE A 536 -27.67 -18.22 2.79
C PHE A 536 -27.99 -19.59 2.17
N LYS A 537 -29.22 -19.79 1.67
CA LYS A 537 -29.56 -21.03 0.94
C LYS A 537 -28.86 -21.12 -0.41
N LEU A 538 -28.47 -19.97 -0.98
CA LEU A 538 -27.72 -19.91 -2.23
C LEU A 538 -26.25 -20.26 -2.06
N CYS A 539 -25.72 -20.32 -0.83
CA CYS A 539 -24.29 -20.44 -0.53
C CYS A 539 -23.97 -21.68 0.32
N PRO A 540 -24.20 -22.93 -0.16
CA PRO A 540 -24.07 -24.13 0.68
C PRO A 540 -22.65 -24.46 1.13
N SER A 541 -21.63 -23.94 0.45
CA SER A 541 -20.21 -24.18 0.74
C SER A 541 -19.57 -23.13 1.64
N ILE A 542 -20.37 -22.20 2.18
CA ILE A 542 -19.85 -21.07 2.97
C ILE A 542 -19.19 -21.57 4.26
N LYS A 543 -18.00 -21.03 4.54
CA LYS A 543 -17.20 -21.32 5.75
C LYS A 543 -17.08 -20.11 6.65
N THR A 544 -17.00 -18.91 6.07
CA THR A 544 -16.85 -17.67 6.81
C THR A 544 -17.91 -16.66 6.37
N ILE A 545 -18.65 -16.13 7.34
CA ILE A 545 -19.63 -15.07 7.16
C ILE A 545 -19.27 -13.94 8.11
N THR A 546 -19.05 -12.75 7.58
CA THR A 546 -18.91 -11.52 8.34
C THR A 546 -19.88 -10.49 7.76
N LEU A 547 -20.88 -10.11 8.55
CA LEU A 547 -21.90 -9.15 8.17
C LEU A 547 -21.92 -8.07 9.25
N THR A 548 -21.48 -6.88 8.90
CA THR A 548 -21.35 -5.78 9.85
C THR A 548 -22.02 -4.53 9.33
N ASP A 549 -22.68 -3.84 10.24
CA ASP A 549 -23.00 -2.43 10.10
C ASP A 549 -22.96 -1.74 11.47
N GLU A 550 -23.12 -0.43 11.46
CA GLU A 550 -23.22 0.41 12.65
C GLU A 550 -24.68 0.79 12.97
N THR A 551 -25.64 -0.06 12.62
CA THR A 551 -27.05 0.21 12.95
C THR A 551 -27.24 0.18 14.46
N THR A 552 -27.47 1.35 15.04
CA THR A 552 -27.77 1.51 16.48
C THR A 552 -29.25 1.72 16.79
N GLN A 553 -30.05 2.06 15.78
CA GLN A 553 -31.49 2.34 15.93
C GLN A 553 -32.31 1.45 14.98
N TYR A 554 -33.33 0.80 15.55
CA TYR A 554 -34.28 -0.04 14.83
C TYR A 554 -35.64 -0.06 15.52
N ARG A 555 -36.68 -0.48 14.78
CA ARG A 555 -37.99 -0.86 15.34
C ARG A 555 -38.18 -2.35 15.13
N CYS A 556 -38.76 -3.07 16.09
CA CYS A 556 -38.89 -4.53 15.95
C CYS A 556 -39.69 -4.95 14.71
N GLN A 557 -40.69 -4.16 14.32
CA GLN A 557 -41.51 -4.39 13.12
C GLN A 557 -40.73 -4.35 11.79
N ASP A 558 -39.56 -3.70 11.77
CA ASP A 558 -38.74 -3.57 10.56
C ASP A 558 -37.82 -4.78 10.37
N ILE A 559 -37.69 -5.64 11.39
CA ILE A 559 -36.82 -6.82 11.38
C ILE A 559 -37.46 -7.90 10.52
N VAL A 560 -36.93 -8.08 9.31
CA VAL A 560 -37.29 -9.20 8.45
C VAL A 560 -36.25 -10.30 8.62
N SER A 561 -36.68 -11.42 9.21
CA SER A 561 -35.79 -12.56 9.44
C SER A 561 -35.39 -13.23 8.11
N CYS A 562 -34.12 -13.60 8.02
CA CYS A 562 -33.63 -14.50 6.99
C CYS A 562 -34.36 -15.85 7.08
N SER A 563 -34.39 -16.60 5.99
CA SER A 563 -34.84 -17.99 6.01
C SER A 563 -33.78 -18.87 6.68
N PRO A 564 -34.16 -19.92 7.42
CA PRO A 564 -33.23 -20.95 7.85
C PRO A 564 -32.45 -21.53 6.66
N ALA A 565 -31.15 -21.71 6.82
CA ALA A 565 -30.28 -22.33 5.82
C ALA A 565 -29.51 -23.51 6.41
N LEU A 566 -29.05 -24.42 5.53
CA LEU A 566 -28.23 -25.56 5.89
C LEU A 566 -26.76 -25.24 5.60
N LEU A 567 -26.01 -24.87 6.63
CA LEU A 567 -24.63 -24.38 6.49
C LEU A 567 -23.62 -25.33 7.18
N ALA A 568 -23.57 -26.57 6.70
CA ALA A 568 -22.78 -27.66 7.33
C ALA A 568 -21.28 -27.37 7.46
N ASN A 569 -20.73 -26.50 6.61
CA ASN A 569 -19.31 -26.15 6.57
C ASN A 569 -18.98 -24.82 7.26
N LEU A 570 -19.96 -24.15 7.88
CA LEU A 570 -19.74 -22.86 8.52
C LEU A 570 -18.80 -23.02 9.71
N ASP A 571 -17.63 -22.40 9.61
CA ASP A 571 -16.58 -22.38 10.62
C ASP A 571 -16.65 -21.08 11.45
N LYS A 572 -17.03 -19.98 10.81
CA LYS A 572 -16.84 -18.62 11.32
C LYS A 572 -18.05 -17.75 11.02
N LEU A 573 -18.72 -17.25 12.06
CA LEU A 573 -19.90 -16.38 11.94
C LEU A 573 -19.74 -15.11 12.78
N TYR A 574 -19.69 -13.96 12.11
CA TYR A 574 -19.55 -12.65 12.72
C TYR A 574 -20.71 -11.77 12.25
N LEU A 575 -21.58 -11.38 13.18
CA LEU A 575 -22.74 -10.55 12.92
C LEU A 575 -22.66 -9.31 13.81
N SER A 576 -22.72 -8.12 13.23
CA SER A 576 -22.76 -6.86 13.97
C SER A 576 -23.86 -5.95 13.45
N GLY A 577 -24.69 -5.42 14.34
CA GLY A 577 -25.74 -4.46 14.00
C GLY A 577 -26.97 -5.12 13.36
N TRP A 578 -27.47 -4.61 12.22
CA TRP A 578 -28.69 -5.13 11.59
C TRP A 578 -28.64 -6.63 11.19
N PRO A 579 -27.52 -7.17 10.69
CA PRO A 579 -27.36 -8.60 10.45
C PRO A 579 -27.56 -9.47 11.69
N ALA A 580 -27.16 -9.01 12.88
CA ALA A 580 -27.38 -9.74 14.12
C ALA A 580 -28.87 -9.86 14.48
N LEU A 581 -29.66 -8.86 14.10
CA LEU A 581 -31.11 -8.81 14.32
C LEU A 581 -31.91 -9.63 13.30
N THR A 582 -31.40 -9.79 12.08
CA THR A 582 -32.12 -10.42 10.96
C THR A 582 -31.67 -11.86 10.67
N PHE A 583 -30.51 -12.28 11.16
CA PHE A 583 -30.04 -13.66 11.00
C PHE A 583 -30.98 -14.66 11.68
N HIS A 584 -31.26 -15.79 11.02
CA HIS A 584 -32.17 -16.80 11.56
C HIS A 584 -31.42 -17.84 12.40
N PRO A 585 -31.65 -17.94 13.72
CA PRO A 585 -30.86 -18.75 14.63
C PRO A 585 -30.99 -20.26 14.40
N VAL A 586 -32.12 -20.74 13.83
CA VAL A 586 -32.26 -22.17 13.44
C VAL A 586 -31.16 -22.63 12.48
N THR A 587 -30.55 -21.73 11.71
CA THR A 587 -29.39 -22.03 10.86
C THR A 587 -28.25 -22.67 11.67
N LEU A 588 -28.07 -22.27 12.93
CA LEU A 588 -27.02 -22.81 13.82
C LEU A 588 -27.20 -24.29 14.18
N HIS A 589 -28.41 -24.85 14.08
CA HIS A 589 -28.60 -26.30 14.25
C HIS A 589 -27.93 -27.12 13.16
N SER A 590 -27.63 -26.50 12.01
CA SER A 590 -27.00 -27.14 10.86
C SER A 590 -25.51 -26.82 10.72
N THR A 591 -24.89 -26.18 11.72
CA THR A 591 -23.49 -25.69 11.66
C THR A 591 -22.60 -26.39 12.69
N PRO A 592 -22.39 -27.73 12.61
CA PRO A 592 -21.62 -28.46 13.61
C PRO A 592 -20.14 -28.06 13.63
N GLN A 593 -19.63 -27.49 12.52
CA GLN A 593 -18.23 -27.09 12.34
C GLN A 593 -17.91 -25.68 12.87
N LEU A 594 -18.87 -24.98 13.47
CA LEU A 594 -18.68 -23.59 13.90
C LEU A 594 -17.68 -23.52 15.06
N THR A 595 -16.58 -22.78 14.87
CA THR A 595 -15.52 -22.58 15.87
C THR A 595 -15.54 -21.19 16.50
N ASP A 596 -15.97 -20.16 15.77
CA ASP A 596 -16.08 -18.77 16.26
C ASP A 596 -17.46 -18.20 15.93
N LEU A 597 -18.21 -17.84 16.98
CA LEU A 597 -19.50 -17.17 16.91
C LEU A 597 -19.42 -15.79 17.57
N ARG A 598 -19.59 -14.74 16.78
CA ARG A 598 -19.65 -13.35 17.26
C ARG A 598 -20.97 -12.72 16.86
N ILE A 599 -21.68 -12.21 17.85
CA ILE A 599 -22.93 -11.48 17.69
C ILE A 599 -22.76 -10.20 18.50
N ALA A 600 -22.71 -9.08 17.81
CA ALA A 600 -22.50 -7.78 18.42
C ALA A 600 -23.59 -6.81 18.00
N MET A 601 -23.91 -5.86 18.88
CA MET A 601 -24.47 -4.59 18.46
C MET A 601 -23.35 -3.54 18.49
N HIS A 602 -23.29 -2.67 17.48
CA HIS A 602 -22.31 -1.60 17.46
C HIS A 602 -22.50 -0.70 18.70
N ARG A 603 -21.45 -0.57 19.51
CA ARG A 603 -21.49 0.16 20.78
C ARG A 603 -21.08 1.61 20.55
N LEU A 604 -22.04 2.53 20.60
CA LEU A 604 -21.69 3.91 20.91
C LEU A 604 -21.25 3.96 22.39
N PRO A 605 -20.19 4.72 22.74
CA PRO A 605 -19.68 4.82 24.12
C PRO A 605 -20.75 5.16 25.16
N THR A 606 -21.86 5.79 24.73
CA THR A 606 -22.94 6.33 25.55
C THR A 606 -24.16 5.42 25.69
N HIS A 607 -24.33 4.39 24.86
CA HIS A 607 -25.53 3.54 24.87
C HIS A 607 -25.16 2.07 25.10
N ARG A 608 -25.39 1.61 26.33
CA ARG A 608 -25.19 0.21 26.72
C ARG A 608 -26.51 -0.54 26.58
N HIS A 609 -26.56 -1.46 25.62
CA HIS A 609 -27.60 -2.48 25.41
C HIS A 609 -28.95 -1.93 24.93
N PHE A 610 -29.18 -1.99 23.62
CA PHE A 610 -30.52 -1.75 23.08
C PHE A 610 -31.33 -3.06 23.13
N ILE A 611 -31.87 -3.36 24.32
CA ILE A 611 -33.03 -4.24 24.48
C ILE A 611 -34.23 -3.43 23.96
N PRO A 612 -35.09 -3.98 23.06
CA PRO A 612 -36.30 -3.28 22.65
C PRO A 612 -37.13 -2.84 23.85
N PRO A 613 -37.96 -1.77 23.73
CA PRO A 613 -38.92 -1.42 24.78
C PRO A 613 -39.71 -2.67 25.23
N VAL A 614 -39.98 -2.79 26.52
CA VAL A 614 -40.66 -3.97 27.11
C VAL A 614 -41.97 -4.27 26.37
N ASP A 615 -42.74 -3.23 26.03
CA ASP A 615 -43.98 -3.35 25.25
C ASP A 615 -43.79 -4.00 23.86
N GLU A 616 -42.65 -3.76 23.19
CA GLU A 616 -42.30 -4.42 21.92
C GLU A 616 -41.84 -5.86 22.17
N MET A 617 -41.16 -6.14 23.28
CA MET A 617 -40.78 -7.51 23.64
C MET A 617 -41.98 -8.38 23.98
N ASP A 618 -42.93 -7.86 24.76
CA ASP A 618 -44.12 -8.59 25.19
C ASP A 618 -45.01 -8.96 24.00
N ARG A 619 -45.14 -8.05 23.02
CA ARG A 619 -45.80 -8.30 21.73
C ARG A 619 -45.06 -9.30 20.84
N SER A 620 -43.76 -9.48 21.04
CA SER A 620 -42.94 -10.40 20.22
C SER A 620 -42.95 -11.84 20.73
N PHE A 621 -43.43 -12.06 21.95
CA PHE A 621 -43.37 -13.36 22.64
C PHE A 621 -44.74 -13.93 23.00
N ASP A 622 -45.83 -13.32 22.52
CA ASP A 622 -47.21 -13.73 22.82
C ASP A 622 -47.48 -13.89 24.34
N TYR A 623 -46.83 -13.07 25.19
CA TYR A 623 -47.02 -13.11 26.66
C TYR A 623 -48.29 -12.39 27.14
N LEU A 624 -49.07 -11.81 26.23
CA LEU A 624 -50.29 -11.08 26.60
C LEU A 624 -51.48 -12.04 26.71
N ASP A 625 -51.72 -12.53 27.92
CA ASP A 625 -52.93 -13.28 28.31
C ASP A 625 -54.22 -12.42 28.28
N GLU A 626 -54.12 -11.10 28.04
CA GLU A 626 -55.28 -10.21 27.99
C GLU A 626 -55.75 -9.96 26.53
N PRO A 627 -57.03 -10.25 26.21
CA PRO A 627 -57.59 -10.01 24.89
C PRO A 627 -57.79 -8.51 24.65
N SER A 628 -56.74 -7.85 24.14
CA SER A 628 -56.82 -6.54 23.49
C SER A 628 -57.85 -6.59 22.36
N SER A 629 -58.78 -5.62 22.31
CA SER A 629 -59.88 -5.56 21.34
C SER A 629 -59.46 -5.24 19.91
N GLU A 630 -58.17 -4.99 19.66
CA GLU A 630 -57.61 -4.84 18.31
C GLU A 630 -56.36 -5.72 18.14
N PRO A 631 -56.30 -6.57 17.09
CA PRO A 631 -55.13 -7.38 16.82
C PRO A 631 -53.99 -6.49 16.31
N ALA A 632 -53.06 -6.16 17.20
CA ALA A 632 -51.80 -5.55 16.80
C ALA A 632 -51.05 -6.48 15.83
N PRO A 633 -50.31 -5.95 14.84
CA PRO A 633 -49.53 -6.77 13.93
C PRO A 633 -48.53 -7.64 14.72
N THR A 634 -48.61 -8.96 14.55
CA THR A 634 -47.69 -9.93 15.18
C THR A 634 -46.26 -9.63 14.75
N ILE A 635 -45.40 -9.33 15.72
CA ILE A 635 -43.98 -9.04 15.48
C ILE A 635 -43.23 -10.37 15.41
N THR A 636 -42.95 -10.86 14.21
CA THR A 636 -42.13 -12.08 14.03
C THR A 636 -40.64 -11.72 14.02
N ARG A 637 -39.92 -12.10 15.07
CA ARG A 637 -38.46 -11.91 15.18
C ARG A 637 -37.71 -13.23 15.32
N PRO A 638 -36.40 -13.29 14.98
CA PRO A 638 -35.63 -14.48 15.24
C PRO A 638 -35.50 -14.71 16.75
N PHE A 639 -35.94 -15.88 17.22
CA PHE A 639 -35.79 -16.27 18.62
C PHE A 639 -34.43 -16.91 18.85
N TRP A 640 -33.50 -16.16 19.43
CA TRP A 640 -32.20 -16.68 19.86
C TRP A 640 -32.39 -17.54 21.11
N SER A 641 -32.16 -18.85 20.97
CA SER A 641 -32.28 -19.82 22.05
C SER A 641 -31.00 -20.63 22.17
N TRP A 642 -30.49 -20.82 23.37
CA TRP A 642 -29.16 -21.44 23.60
C TRP A 642 -29.14 -22.98 23.49
N ASN A 643 -30.06 -23.55 22.71
CA ASN A 643 -30.24 -25.00 22.58
C ASN A 643 -29.49 -25.60 21.36
N TRP A 644 -28.64 -24.82 20.69
CA TRP A 644 -27.85 -25.32 19.57
C TRP A 644 -26.76 -26.29 20.04
N HIS A 645 -26.47 -27.31 19.23
CA HIS A 645 -25.38 -28.24 19.47
C HIS A 645 -24.16 -27.85 18.62
N LEU A 646 -23.22 -27.11 19.22
CA LEU A 646 -22.02 -26.59 18.55
C LEU A 646 -20.75 -27.20 19.19
N PRO A 647 -20.42 -28.48 18.89
CA PRO A 647 -19.37 -29.22 19.58
C PRO A 647 -17.95 -28.68 19.36
N HIS A 648 -17.74 -27.87 18.32
CA HIS A 648 -16.44 -27.30 17.96
C HIS A 648 -16.30 -25.81 18.33
N LEU A 649 -17.28 -25.22 19.02
CA LEU A 649 -17.25 -23.81 19.37
C LEU A 649 -16.13 -23.53 20.38
N GLN A 650 -15.14 -22.74 19.97
CA GLN A 650 -14.00 -22.34 20.79
C GLN A 650 -14.15 -20.91 21.31
N ALA A 651 -14.83 -20.05 20.55
CA ALA A 651 -15.02 -18.65 20.89
C ALA A 651 -16.48 -18.24 20.72
N LEU A 652 -17.04 -17.63 21.77
CA LEU A 652 -18.37 -17.06 21.79
C LEU A 652 -18.30 -15.63 22.30
N TYR A 653 -18.65 -14.67 21.44
CA TYR A 653 -18.73 -13.26 21.79
C TYR A 653 -20.14 -12.76 21.56
N CYS A 654 -20.82 -12.36 22.65
CA CYS A 654 -22.14 -11.74 22.59
C CYS A 654 -22.07 -10.39 23.31
N THR A 655 -22.14 -9.29 22.56
CA THR A 655 -21.81 -7.94 23.08
C THR A 655 -22.82 -6.87 22.78
#